data_AF-A0A497RPU7-F1
#
_entry.id   AF-A0A497RPU7-F1
#
_cell.length_a   1.000
_cell.length_b   1.000
_cell.length_c   1.000
_cell.angle_alpha   90.00
_cell.angle_beta   90.00
_cell.angle_gamma   90.00
#
_symmetry.space_group_name_H-M   'P 1'
#
loop_
_entity.id
_entity.type
_entity.pdbx_description
1 polymer ?
#
loop_
_entity_poly.entity_id
_entity_poly.type
_entity_poly.pdbx_seq_one_letter_code
_entity_poly.pdbx_strand_id
1 'polypeptide(L)'
;MAISDEWNIDALNKRIYTTSGPSTFTVNDLYSWLMDEFDSQQYMDDPIPMTAQTPTEYTLVNGWFIDENSLKYLKGGAIKTDGWNEEIYILYLQSSGYTDCVSGDIGKYVQDGGGDFGVLLWYNNTKRKWWIRKTGTIPSCGTSISINGGTGAGTLLSSNCSKTGEDLYANIYTLGTIESGTNIYVIQAGERYPTYWGIGSEWWPAGHIDILVKVKEAGTEVDNGVVTVYGREYTDYYDFYEIDLSAGGRNAVPLATSNDLDNQTAESTVANYIEKIKVWFVHGDLAYDTGSGTLPTNVVSHVIHDTASHAVGVVLEQVSGGTVSGTFKLGNTSGTFNDNEALEFLSELQFNNPSGTFYVGDTVTGESSNAQGIIRYLDQIDGATIGCLYLSDRNANDFQDGENLLVSGNTIAKALGTQTDYNWSGQTAGTLVFDNTINKDIDDGQGAKPYSVVIDLGSKTVAELYEFVKYLCRRTSNYILYPTDGSSTIYQIVGEQYQKADTSYTQVKKTSPLGTFAGGKFFGARGVWIQNMDINDIRNYQLIDHNNSTHDPPNWQSYVVTNLVSGDRVAIFPTTGAGSETINKSQFTLAGQSSGVDYIQVQESIPVDTPYKEEDMPGVIRVRYNVGQPTEGEDIYAYNSIDFDNKKFMIQGTTSRAYTSSDKAYVPYLDRQADASQESVTVKYIADRYVLVVVRRKGIIPFQLAATFTDTGLRVSAIRTSDGIVT
;
A
#
# COMPACT_ATOMS: atom_id res chain seq x y z
N MET A 1 -35.15 -22.49 -19.73
CA MET A 1 -34.96 -23.08 -21.08
C MET A 1 -34.47 -24.50 -20.90
N ALA A 2 -34.75 -25.43 -21.79
CA ALA A 2 -34.17 -26.77 -21.69
C ALA A 2 -32.73 -26.74 -22.22
N ILE A 3 -31.85 -27.59 -21.67
CA ILE A 3 -30.45 -27.64 -22.10
C ILE A 3 -30.30 -28.03 -23.58
N SER A 4 -31.21 -28.88 -24.09
CA SER A 4 -31.32 -29.29 -25.48
C SER A 4 -31.58 -28.15 -26.46
N ASP A 5 -32.08 -27.01 -25.99
CA ASP A 5 -32.36 -25.85 -26.85
C ASP A 5 -31.09 -25.03 -27.13
N GLU A 6 -30.05 -25.17 -26.29
CA GLU A 6 -28.88 -24.29 -26.27
C GLU A 6 -27.55 -25.04 -26.49
N TRP A 7 -27.53 -26.36 -26.22
CA TRP A 7 -26.37 -27.22 -26.37
C TRP A 7 -26.48 -28.12 -27.60
N ASN A 8 -25.33 -28.36 -28.25
CA ASN A 8 -25.24 -29.05 -29.54
C ASN A 8 -24.16 -30.13 -29.49
N ILE A 9 -24.39 -31.22 -30.23
CA ILE A 9 -23.47 -32.33 -30.41
C ILE A 9 -23.05 -32.37 -31.89
N ASP A 10 -21.75 -32.30 -32.13
CA ASP A 10 -21.14 -32.56 -33.43
C ASP A 10 -20.42 -33.92 -33.34
N ALA A 11 -21.14 -34.98 -33.70
CA ALA A 11 -20.62 -36.35 -33.62
C ALA A 11 -19.45 -36.60 -34.58
N LEU A 12 -19.45 -35.95 -35.76
CA LEU A 12 -18.37 -36.09 -36.75
C LEU A 12 -17.03 -35.65 -36.18
N ASN A 13 -17.01 -34.47 -35.53
CA ASN A 13 -15.81 -33.95 -34.89
C ASN A 13 -15.72 -34.32 -33.41
N LYS A 14 -16.65 -35.11 -32.86
CA LYS A 14 -16.83 -35.41 -31.43
C LYS A 14 -16.70 -34.16 -30.55
N ARG A 15 -17.56 -33.18 -30.76
CA ARG A 15 -17.58 -31.92 -30.01
C ARG A 15 -18.93 -31.70 -29.34
N ILE A 16 -18.88 -31.11 -28.16
CA ILE A 16 -20.04 -30.61 -27.41
C ILE A 16 -19.82 -29.11 -27.22
N TYR A 17 -20.82 -28.31 -27.57
CA TYR A 17 -20.70 -26.86 -27.50
C TYR A 17 -22.07 -26.19 -27.35
N THR A 18 -22.06 -24.95 -26.86
CA THR A 18 -23.26 -24.10 -26.80
C THR A 18 -23.25 -23.02 -27.89
N THR A 19 -24.44 -22.53 -28.23
CA THR A 19 -24.60 -21.32 -29.07
C THR A 19 -24.81 -20.09 -28.18
N SER A 20 -24.41 -18.90 -28.63
CA SER A 20 -24.18 -17.73 -27.76
C SER A 20 -25.36 -17.32 -26.85
N GLY A 21 -25.07 -17.04 -25.57
CA GLY A 21 -26.00 -16.51 -24.57
C GLY A 21 -26.84 -17.53 -23.77
N PRO A 22 -26.36 -18.76 -23.50
CA PRO A 22 -27.17 -19.78 -22.84
C PRO A 22 -27.40 -19.49 -21.36
N SER A 23 -28.45 -20.10 -20.83
CA SER A 23 -28.73 -20.20 -19.41
C SER A 23 -27.63 -21.01 -18.68
N THR A 24 -27.40 -20.74 -17.40
CA THR A 24 -26.44 -21.54 -16.61
C THR A 24 -27.08 -22.85 -16.15
N PHE A 25 -26.52 -24.00 -16.55
CA PHE A 25 -26.97 -25.35 -16.19
C PHE A 25 -26.00 -26.02 -15.22
N THR A 26 -26.45 -27.05 -14.53
CA THR A 26 -25.52 -27.90 -13.75
C THR A 26 -24.75 -28.83 -14.68
N VAL A 27 -23.55 -29.27 -14.29
CA VAL A 27 -22.84 -30.32 -15.01
C VAL A 27 -23.66 -31.62 -15.05
N ASN A 28 -24.50 -31.85 -14.02
CA ASN A 28 -25.43 -32.97 -14.02
C ASN A 28 -26.49 -32.86 -15.12
N ASP A 29 -27.04 -31.66 -15.36
CA ASP A 29 -28.00 -31.44 -16.47
C ASP A 29 -27.35 -31.75 -17.82
N LEU A 30 -26.11 -31.31 -18.03
CA LEU A 30 -25.32 -31.66 -19.23
C LEU A 30 -25.14 -33.16 -19.37
N TYR A 31 -24.69 -33.82 -18.31
CA TYR A 31 -24.50 -35.27 -18.31
C TYR A 31 -25.81 -36.02 -18.60
N SER A 32 -26.90 -35.66 -17.94
CA SER A 32 -28.20 -36.30 -18.11
C SER A 32 -28.73 -36.14 -19.53
N TRP A 33 -28.64 -34.94 -20.10
CA TRP A 33 -29.02 -34.72 -21.49
C TRP A 33 -28.16 -35.51 -22.46
N LEU A 34 -26.83 -35.55 -22.26
CA LEU A 34 -25.95 -36.38 -23.11
C LEU A 34 -26.30 -37.87 -23.00
N MET A 35 -26.66 -38.37 -21.82
CA MET A 35 -27.08 -39.77 -21.69
C MET A 35 -28.38 -40.06 -22.44
N ASP A 36 -29.36 -39.15 -22.40
CA ASP A 36 -30.63 -39.29 -23.12
C ASP A 36 -30.42 -39.23 -24.65
N GLU A 37 -29.58 -38.32 -25.14
CA GLU A 37 -29.27 -38.22 -26.58
C GLU A 37 -28.55 -39.46 -27.11
N PHE A 38 -27.57 -39.99 -26.35
CA PHE A 38 -26.82 -41.18 -26.75
C PHE A 38 -27.57 -42.51 -26.59
N ASP A 39 -28.73 -42.50 -25.91
CA ASP A 39 -29.69 -43.61 -25.92
C ASP A 39 -30.62 -43.57 -27.15
N SER A 40 -30.59 -42.47 -27.93
CA SER A 40 -31.38 -42.38 -29.15
C SER A 40 -30.78 -43.22 -30.28
N GLN A 41 -31.64 -43.72 -31.17
CA GLN A 41 -31.24 -44.56 -32.31
C GLN A 41 -30.15 -43.92 -33.20
N GLN A 42 -30.06 -42.59 -33.23
CA GLN A 42 -29.11 -41.85 -34.06
C GLN A 42 -27.66 -41.97 -33.56
N TYR A 43 -27.45 -42.14 -32.26
CA TYR A 43 -26.13 -42.08 -31.62
C TYR A 43 -25.72 -43.40 -30.96
N MET A 44 -26.49 -44.47 -31.17
CA MET A 44 -26.22 -45.80 -30.61
C MET A 44 -24.88 -46.42 -31.06
N ASP A 45 -24.33 -45.99 -32.20
CA ASP A 45 -23.05 -46.42 -32.73
C ASP A 45 -21.87 -45.50 -32.37
N ASP A 46 -22.14 -44.35 -31.76
CA ASP A 46 -21.14 -43.39 -31.29
C ASP A 46 -20.70 -43.69 -29.85
N PRO A 47 -19.39 -43.53 -29.53
CA PRO A 47 -18.91 -43.71 -28.16
C PRO A 47 -19.43 -42.59 -27.25
N ILE A 48 -19.90 -42.95 -26.05
CA ILE A 48 -20.41 -41.97 -25.08
C ILE A 48 -19.38 -40.88 -24.76
N PRO A 49 -19.82 -39.63 -24.57
CA PRO A 49 -18.91 -38.49 -24.41
C PRO A 49 -18.41 -38.29 -22.98
N MET A 50 -19.18 -38.74 -21.99
CA MET A 50 -18.96 -38.35 -20.59
C MET A 50 -19.34 -39.49 -19.65
N THR A 51 -18.63 -39.61 -18.53
CA THR A 51 -18.94 -40.53 -17.44
C THR A 51 -19.07 -39.77 -16.13
N ALA A 52 -19.90 -40.25 -15.22
CA ALA A 52 -20.05 -39.70 -13.87
C ALA A 52 -19.35 -40.61 -12.85
N GLN A 53 -18.43 -40.06 -12.06
CA GLN A 53 -17.82 -40.75 -10.91
C GLN A 53 -18.63 -40.52 -9.64
N THR A 54 -19.15 -39.30 -9.49
CA THR A 54 -20.09 -38.91 -8.43
C THR A 54 -21.15 -37.97 -9.04
N PRO A 55 -22.23 -37.61 -8.32
CA PRO A 55 -23.19 -36.61 -8.78
C PRO A 55 -22.62 -35.20 -9.01
N THR A 56 -21.32 -34.98 -8.76
CA THR A 56 -20.66 -33.69 -8.93
C THR A 56 -19.28 -33.79 -9.59
N GLU A 57 -18.86 -34.99 -10.01
CA GLU A 57 -17.56 -35.23 -10.64
C GLU A 57 -17.73 -36.06 -11.90
N TYR A 58 -17.25 -35.50 -12.99
CA TYR A 58 -17.45 -36.05 -14.32
C TYR A 58 -16.16 -36.07 -15.12
N THR A 59 -16.06 -37.06 -16.00
CA THR A 59 -14.93 -37.23 -16.90
C THR A 59 -15.42 -37.21 -18.34
N LEU A 60 -14.90 -36.29 -19.14
CA LEU A 60 -15.07 -36.29 -20.59
C LEU A 60 -14.13 -37.36 -21.18
N VAL A 61 -14.69 -38.33 -21.88
CA VAL A 61 -13.97 -39.55 -22.31
C VAL A 61 -13.97 -39.70 -23.83
N ASN A 62 -13.26 -40.71 -24.36
CA ASN A 62 -13.32 -41.13 -25.77
C ASN A 62 -12.91 -40.04 -26.79
N GLY A 63 -12.10 -39.07 -26.35
CA GLY A 63 -11.59 -37.98 -27.18
C GLY A 63 -12.63 -36.92 -27.55
N TRP A 64 -13.77 -36.90 -26.86
CA TRP A 64 -14.77 -35.83 -27.00
C TRP A 64 -14.21 -34.51 -26.52
N PHE A 65 -14.58 -33.42 -27.19
CA PHE A 65 -14.07 -32.08 -26.92
C PHE A 65 -15.19 -31.12 -26.49
N ILE A 66 -14.91 -30.28 -25.50
CA ILE A 66 -15.77 -29.16 -25.08
C ILE A 66 -14.92 -27.90 -25.05
N ASP A 67 -15.42 -26.81 -25.60
CA ASP A 67 -14.68 -25.55 -25.66
C ASP A 67 -14.77 -24.75 -24.35
N GLU A 68 -13.75 -23.90 -24.12
CA GLU A 68 -13.67 -23.06 -22.91
C GLU A 68 -14.86 -22.10 -22.77
N ASN A 69 -15.50 -21.69 -23.87
CA ASN A 69 -16.62 -20.76 -23.81
C ASN A 69 -17.90 -21.45 -23.35
N SER A 70 -18.12 -22.70 -23.75
CA SER A 70 -19.25 -23.53 -23.30
C SER A 70 -19.17 -23.85 -21.81
N LEU A 71 -17.97 -24.07 -21.27
CA LEU A 71 -17.76 -24.39 -19.84
C LEU A 71 -18.19 -23.25 -18.89
N LYS A 72 -18.28 -22.00 -19.37
CA LYS A 72 -18.71 -20.84 -18.57
C LYS A 72 -20.13 -20.95 -18.05
N TYR A 73 -20.96 -21.74 -18.73
CA TYR A 73 -22.39 -21.86 -18.47
C TYR A 73 -22.72 -23.13 -17.69
N LEU A 74 -21.71 -23.76 -17.10
CA LEU A 74 -21.85 -24.90 -16.21
C LEU A 74 -21.56 -24.50 -14.76
N LYS A 75 -22.25 -25.16 -13.83
CA LYS A 75 -22.06 -25.01 -12.38
C LYS A 75 -22.28 -26.34 -11.65
N GLY A 76 -22.00 -26.37 -10.35
CA GLY A 76 -22.42 -27.49 -9.50
C GLY A 76 -21.69 -28.81 -9.72
N GLY A 77 -20.58 -28.83 -10.46
CA GLY A 77 -19.77 -30.03 -10.69
C GLY A 77 -18.43 -29.72 -11.36
N ALA A 78 -17.51 -30.68 -11.30
CA ALA A 78 -16.18 -30.59 -11.92
C ALA A 78 -16.08 -31.51 -13.15
N ILE A 79 -15.22 -31.11 -14.09
CA ILE A 79 -14.97 -31.85 -15.33
C ILE A 79 -13.46 -32.06 -15.46
N LYS A 80 -13.05 -33.29 -15.69
CA LYS A 80 -11.70 -33.61 -16.18
C LYS A 80 -11.79 -34.31 -17.54
N THR A 81 -10.72 -34.28 -18.30
CA THR A 81 -10.65 -35.00 -19.57
C THR A 81 -9.86 -36.31 -19.40
N ASP A 82 -10.22 -37.31 -20.20
CA ASP A 82 -9.50 -38.57 -20.35
C ASP A 82 -9.54 -38.99 -21.82
N GLY A 83 -8.38 -39.04 -22.47
CA GLY A 83 -8.25 -39.31 -23.90
C GLY A 83 -8.04 -38.06 -24.75
N TRP A 84 -7.60 -36.94 -24.16
CA TRP A 84 -7.08 -35.80 -24.91
C TRP A 84 -5.57 -35.92 -25.15
N ASN A 85 -4.84 -36.57 -24.24
CA ASN A 85 -3.41 -36.72 -24.38
C ASN A 85 -3.03 -37.43 -25.68
N GLU A 86 -2.15 -36.82 -26.47
CA GLU A 86 -1.71 -37.24 -27.80
C GLU A 86 -2.80 -37.29 -28.90
N GLU A 87 -4.05 -37.00 -28.57
CA GLU A 87 -5.19 -36.94 -29.50
C GLU A 87 -5.57 -35.50 -29.84
N ILE A 88 -5.61 -34.61 -28.83
CA ILE A 88 -5.94 -33.20 -28.96
C ILE A 88 -4.70 -32.36 -28.66
N TYR A 89 -4.39 -31.44 -29.57
CA TYR A 89 -3.26 -30.53 -29.44
C TYR A 89 -3.73 -29.08 -29.41
N ILE A 90 -3.10 -28.30 -28.54
CA ILE A 90 -3.21 -26.84 -28.52
C ILE A 90 -2.02 -26.28 -29.27
N LEU A 91 -2.27 -25.59 -30.37
CA LEU A 91 -1.29 -24.87 -31.17
C LEU A 91 -1.27 -23.40 -30.76
N TYR A 92 -0.07 -22.83 -30.66
CA TYR A 92 0.16 -21.43 -30.31
C TYR A 92 0.80 -20.70 -31.49
N LEU A 93 0.19 -19.59 -31.92
CA LEU A 93 0.62 -18.83 -33.10
C LEU A 93 1.23 -17.47 -32.75
N GLN A 94 2.17 -17.04 -33.59
CA GLN A 94 2.82 -15.74 -33.51
C GLN A 94 1.84 -14.60 -33.81
N SER A 95 2.13 -13.40 -33.30
CA SER A 95 1.34 -12.20 -33.62
C SER A 95 1.48 -11.78 -35.08
N SER A 96 2.70 -11.83 -35.60
CA SER A 96 3.01 -11.44 -36.97
C SER A 96 2.45 -12.44 -37.96
N GLY A 97 1.67 -11.95 -38.94
CA GLY A 97 1.10 -12.77 -39.99
C GLY A 97 -0.07 -13.67 -39.57
N TYR A 98 -0.63 -13.49 -38.36
CA TYR A 98 -1.84 -14.20 -37.94
C TYR A 98 -3.07 -13.64 -38.66
N THR A 99 -3.88 -14.54 -39.22
CA THR A 99 -5.20 -14.26 -39.77
C THR A 99 -6.23 -15.02 -38.96
N ASP A 100 -7.27 -14.31 -38.53
CA ASP A 100 -8.31 -14.82 -37.65
C ASP A 100 -9.08 -16.02 -38.24
N CYS A 101 -9.29 -17.02 -37.39
CA CYS A 101 -10.23 -18.10 -37.67
C CYS A 101 -11.67 -17.59 -37.49
N VAL A 102 -12.59 -18.19 -38.26
CA VAL A 102 -14.02 -17.95 -38.15
C VAL A 102 -14.77 -19.23 -37.78
N SER A 103 -16.03 -19.13 -37.36
CA SER A 103 -16.82 -20.29 -36.94
C SER A 103 -16.94 -21.36 -38.02
N GLY A 104 -17.00 -20.94 -39.30
CA GLY A 104 -17.03 -21.82 -40.46
C GLY A 104 -15.72 -22.56 -40.74
N ASP A 105 -14.64 -22.29 -40.01
CA ASP A 105 -13.37 -23.03 -40.11
C ASP A 105 -13.33 -24.27 -39.22
N ILE A 106 -14.19 -24.34 -38.22
CA ILE A 106 -14.28 -25.49 -37.32
C ILE A 106 -14.69 -26.73 -38.13
N GLY A 107 -14.02 -27.85 -37.87
CA GLY A 107 -14.19 -29.11 -38.60
C GLY A 107 -13.40 -29.22 -39.91
N LYS A 108 -12.70 -28.15 -40.35
CA LYS A 108 -11.78 -28.21 -41.49
C LYS A 108 -10.39 -28.69 -41.07
N TYR A 109 -9.64 -29.18 -42.05
CA TYR A 109 -8.25 -29.58 -41.85
C TYR A 109 -7.32 -28.36 -41.68
N VAL A 110 -6.39 -28.49 -40.75
CA VAL A 110 -5.23 -27.62 -40.60
C VAL A 110 -4.07 -28.26 -41.35
N GLN A 111 -3.43 -27.47 -42.21
CA GLN A 111 -2.37 -27.91 -43.11
C GLN A 111 -1.11 -27.07 -42.98
N ASP A 112 0.03 -27.70 -43.29
CA ASP A 112 1.31 -27.04 -43.53
C ASP A 112 1.78 -27.32 -44.96
N GLY A 113 3.04 -26.99 -45.27
CA GLY A 113 3.64 -27.31 -46.58
C GLY A 113 3.77 -28.81 -46.88
N GLY A 114 3.59 -29.68 -45.88
CA GLY A 114 3.63 -31.15 -45.96
C GLY A 114 2.26 -31.83 -46.04
N GLY A 115 1.16 -31.09 -45.83
CA GLY A 115 -0.22 -31.57 -45.97
C GLY A 115 -1.09 -31.35 -44.73
N ASP A 116 -2.26 -31.98 -44.70
CA ASP A 116 -3.20 -31.91 -43.57
C ASP A 116 -2.68 -32.76 -42.38
N PHE A 117 -2.63 -32.18 -41.17
CA PHE A 117 -2.10 -32.87 -39.97
C PHE A 117 -3.06 -32.84 -38.77
N GLY A 118 -4.16 -32.10 -38.85
CA GLY A 118 -5.22 -32.16 -37.84
C GLY A 118 -6.51 -31.51 -38.29
N VAL A 119 -7.59 -31.71 -37.54
CA VAL A 119 -8.89 -31.07 -37.74
C VAL A 119 -9.11 -30.00 -36.68
N LEU A 120 -9.52 -28.79 -37.06
CA LEU A 120 -9.77 -27.71 -36.11
C LEU A 120 -11.02 -28.00 -35.27
N LEU A 121 -10.86 -28.08 -33.94
CA LEU A 121 -11.95 -28.25 -32.98
C LEU A 121 -12.41 -26.91 -32.40
N TRP A 122 -11.49 -25.99 -32.13
CA TRP A 122 -11.81 -24.68 -31.59
C TRP A 122 -10.64 -23.71 -31.78
N TYR A 123 -10.90 -22.41 -31.62
CA TYR A 123 -9.88 -21.39 -31.72
C TYR A 123 -10.14 -20.24 -30.74
N ASN A 124 -9.07 -19.53 -30.38
CA ASN A 124 -9.11 -18.28 -29.66
C ASN A 124 -8.21 -17.27 -30.36
N ASN A 125 -8.79 -16.31 -31.07
CA ASN A 125 -8.02 -15.33 -31.85
C ASN A 125 -7.24 -14.35 -30.94
N THR A 126 -7.80 -13.97 -29.78
CA THR A 126 -7.15 -13.05 -28.83
C THR A 126 -5.83 -13.63 -28.30
N LYS A 127 -5.83 -14.90 -27.87
CA LYS A 127 -4.63 -15.61 -27.40
C LYS A 127 -3.88 -16.34 -28.52
N ARG A 128 -4.41 -16.30 -29.76
CA ARG A 128 -3.90 -17.01 -30.94
C ARG A 128 -3.63 -18.49 -30.67
N LYS A 129 -4.63 -19.16 -30.07
CA LYS A 129 -4.60 -20.60 -29.74
C LYS A 129 -5.56 -21.37 -30.63
N TRP A 130 -5.14 -22.49 -31.20
CA TRP A 130 -6.01 -23.43 -31.93
C TRP A 130 -6.02 -24.79 -31.25
N TRP A 131 -7.19 -25.35 -30.98
CA TRP A 131 -7.36 -26.73 -30.55
C TRP A 131 -7.63 -27.58 -31.77
N ILE A 132 -6.80 -28.59 -32.00
CA ILE A 132 -6.92 -29.50 -33.13
C ILE A 132 -7.02 -30.94 -32.65
N ARG A 133 -7.76 -31.78 -33.37
CA ARG A 133 -7.60 -33.23 -33.29
C ARG A 133 -6.52 -33.66 -34.24
N LYS A 134 -5.52 -34.39 -33.76
CA LYS A 134 -4.40 -34.86 -34.56
C LYS A 134 -4.86 -35.93 -35.56
N THR A 135 -4.45 -35.78 -36.81
CA THR A 135 -4.62 -36.80 -37.87
C THR A 135 -3.29 -37.18 -38.52
N GLY A 136 -2.25 -36.37 -38.33
CA GLY A 136 -0.91 -36.58 -38.86
C GLY A 136 0.18 -36.11 -37.89
N THR A 137 1.39 -35.94 -38.41
CA THR A 137 2.53 -35.45 -37.62
C THR A 137 2.39 -33.95 -37.37
N ILE A 138 2.46 -33.54 -36.10
CA ILE A 138 2.43 -32.11 -35.74
C ILE A 138 3.72 -31.44 -36.26
N PRO A 139 3.62 -30.33 -37.00
CA PRO A 139 4.79 -29.65 -37.55
C PRO A 139 5.66 -29.02 -36.46
N SER A 140 6.93 -28.80 -36.78
CA SER A 140 7.88 -28.13 -35.88
C SER A 140 7.50 -26.67 -35.62
N CYS A 141 7.96 -26.14 -34.48
CA CYS A 141 7.85 -24.72 -34.15
C CYS A 141 8.43 -23.81 -35.24
N GLY A 142 7.82 -22.63 -35.44
CA GLY A 142 8.17 -21.70 -36.53
C GLY A 142 7.61 -22.05 -37.91
N THR A 143 6.87 -23.17 -38.06
CA THR A 143 6.25 -23.54 -39.34
C THR A 143 4.99 -22.72 -39.60
N SER A 144 4.81 -22.28 -40.85
CA SER A 144 3.57 -21.63 -41.30
C SER A 144 2.48 -22.67 -41.54
N ILE A 145 1.29 -22.41 -41.01
CA ILE A 145 0.12 -23.28 -41.06
C ILE A 145 -1.11 -22.48 -41.52
N SER A 146 -2.07 -23.16 -42.13
CA SER A 146 -3.32 -22.56 -42.60
C SER A 146 -4.47 -23.54 -42.48
N ILE A 147 -5.70 -23.03 -42.53
CA ILE A 147 -6.90 -23.86 -42.59
C ILE A 147 -7.22 -24.13 -44.05
N ASN A 148 -7.24 -25.41 -44.42
CA ASN A 148 -7.55 -25.86 -45.76
C ASN A 148 -8.99 -25.49 -46.13
N GLY A 149 -9.16 -24.60 -47.10
CA GLY A 149 -10.46 -24.04 -47.47
C GLY A 149 -11.09 -23.11 -46.41
N GLY A 150 -10.29 -22.58 -45.48
CA GLY A 150 -10.71 -21.66 -44.42
C GLY A 150 -10.03 -20.30 -44.47
N THR A 151 -10.27 -19.46 -43.46
CA THR A 151 -9.66 -18.12 -43.34
C THR A 151 -8.45 -18.09 -42.41
N GLY A 152 -8.45 -18.93 -41.38
CA GLY A 152 -7.37 -18.97 -40.40
C GLY A 152 -6.00 -19.31 -41.01
N ALA A 153 -4.99 -18.51 -40.67
CA ALA A 153 -3.60 -18.75 -41.07
C ALA A 153 -2.63 -18.12 -40.07
N GLY A 154 -1.41 -18.66 -39.99
CA GLY A 154 -0.36 -18.04 -39.18
C GLY A 154 0.89 -18.91 -39.09
N THR A 155 1.83 -18.46 -38.27
CA THR A 155 3.07 -19.19 -38.02
C THR A 155 3.10 -19.65 -36.57
N LEU A 156 3.44 -20.92 -36.34
CA LEU A 156 3.63 -21.47 -35.00
C LEU A 156 4.70 -20.67 -34.24
N LEU A 157 4.56 -20.54 -32.92
CA LEU A 157 5.61 -19.95 -32.07
C LEU A 157 6.96 -20.65 -32.32
N SER A 158 8.07 -19.94 -32.07
CA SER A 158 9.42 -20.47 -32.24
C SER A 158 9.81 -21.51 -31.18
N SER A 159 9.07 -21.58 -30.07
CA SER A 159 9.19 -22.58 -29.01
C SER A 159 7.82 -22.79 -28.35
N ASN A 160 7.63 -23.93 -27.66
CA ASN A 160 6.36 -24.27 -26.98
C ASN A 160 5.10 -24.12 -27.87
N CYS A 161 5.27 -24.36 -29.18
CA CYS A 161 4.26 -24.07 -30.19
C CYS A 161 3.08 -25.05 -30.21
N SER A 162 3.25 -26.23 -29.63
CA SER A 162 2.21 -27.26 -29.55
C SER A 162 2.27 -27.94 -28.19
N LYS A 163 1.12 -28.13 -27.54
CA LYS A 163 0.99 -28.88 -26.29
C LYS A 163 -0.14 -29.90 -26.38
N THR A 164 -0.04 -31.00 -25.65
CA THR A 164 -1.11 -32.00 -25.49
C THR A 164 -1.07 -32.53 -24.06
N GLY A 165 -2.19 -33.09 -23.61
CA GLY A 165 -2.39 -33.60 -22.26
C GLY A 165 -3.83 -33.36 -21.81
N GLU A 166 -4.15 -33.81 -20.62
CA GLU A 166 -5.50 -33.69 -20.06
C GLU A 166 -5.73 -32.31 -19.42
N ASP A 167 -6.98 -31.84 -19.50
CA ASP A 167 -7.47 -30.64 -18.83
C ASP A 167 -8.24 -31.03 -17.57
N LEU A 168 -8.22 -30.13 -16.58
CA LEU A 168 -8.99 -30.22 -15.34
C LEU A 168 -9.70 -28.89 -15.09
N TYR A 169 -11.00 -28.96 -14.89
CA TYR A 169 -11.86 -27.85 -14.49
C TYR A 169 -12.50 -28.19 -13.15
N ALA A 170 -11.95 -27.64 -12.08
CA ALA A 170 -12.53 -27.77 -10.75
C ALA A 170 -13.67 -26.77 -10.57
N ASN A 171 -14.61 -27.08 -9.69
CA ASN A 171 -15.69 -26.17 -9.34
C ASN A 171 -15.35 -25.42 -8.06
N ILE A 172 -15.58 -24.11 -8.06
CA ILE A 172 -15.59 -23.30 -6.84
C ILE A 172 -17.00 -22.78 -6.61
N TYR A 173 -17.42 -22.77 -5.35
CA TYR A 173 -18.64 -22.11 -4.94
C TYR A 173 -18.42 -21.35 -3.63
N THR A 174 -19.01 -20.17 -3.54
CA THR A 174 -18.86 -19.31 -2.35
C THR A 174 -19.90 -19.60 -1.30
N LEU A 175 -19.53 -19.45 -0.04
CA LEU A 175 -20.42 -19.56 1.12
C LEU A 175 -20.09 -18.48 2.16
N GLY A 176 -21.01 -18.24 3.08
CA GLY A 176 -20.91 -17.17 4.08
C GLY A 176 -21.87 -16.02 3.77
N THR A 177 -21.60 -14.84 4.30
CA THR A 177 -22.44 -13.65 4.10
C THR A 177 -21.78 -12.73 3.08
N ILE A 178 -22.42 -12.51 1.93
CA ILE A 178 -21.91 -11.56 0.93
C ILE A 178 -22.85 -10.35 0.90
N GLU A 179 -22.29 -9.16 1.11
CA GLU A 179 -23.01 -7.89 1.02
C GLU A 179 -23.64 -7.70 -0.36
N SER A 180 -24.78 -7.02 -0.41
CA SER A 180 -25.48 -6.81 -1.68
C SER A 180 -24.64 -5.94 -2.61
N GLY A 181 -24.40 -6.44 -3.83
CA GLY A 181 -23.59 -5.71 -4.82
C GLY A 181 -22.10 -6.05 -4.81
N THR A 182 -21.59 -6.79 -3.81
CA THR A 182 -20.18 -7.24 -3.85
C THR A 182 -19.95 -8.14 -5.07
N ASN A 183 -19.04 -7.75 -5.95
CA ASN A 183 -18.61 -8.61 -7.06
C ASN A 183 -17.40 -9.47 -6.67
N ILE A 184 -17.58 -10.78 -6.68
CA ILE A 184 -16.50 -11.74 -6.46
C ILE A 184 -15.62 -11.87 -7.71
N TYR A 185 -14.31 -11.88 -7.52
CA TYR A 185 -13.33 -12.10 -8.58
C TYR A 185 -12.29 -13.13 -8.16
N VAL A 186 -11.68 -13.77 -9.16
CA VAL A 186 -10.71 -14.86 -8.97
C VAL A 186 -9.40 -14.43 -9.61
N ILE A 187 -8.29 -14.69 -8.93
CA ILE A 187 -6.93 -14.50 -9.42
C ILE A 187 -6.25 -15.87 -9.48
N GLN A 188 -5.56 -16.15 -10.58
CA GLN A 188 -4.77 -17.36 -10.80
C GLN A 188 -3.50 -16.97 -11.58
N ALA A 189 -2.34 -17.44 -11.13
CA ALA A 189 -1.04 -17.09 -11.72
C ALA A 189 -0.78 -15.57 -11.81
N GLY A 190 -1.22 -14.81 -10.80
CA GLY A 190 -1.08 -13.35 -10.75
C GLY A 190 -1.99 -12.58 -11.71
N GLU A 191 -2.89 -13.26 -12.41
CA GLU A 191 -3.79 -12.68 -13.40
C GLU A 191 -5.25 -12.88 -13.04
N ARG A 192 -6.10 -11.94 -13.45
CA ARG A 192 -7.54 -12.05 -13.22
C ARG A 192 -8.15 -13.16 -14.06
N TYR A 193 -8.98 -14.00 -13.43
CA TYR A 193 -9.70 -15.09 -14.07
C TYR A 193 -11.16 -14.69 -14.34
N PRO A 194 -11.65 -14.79 -15.59
CA PRO A 194 -10.89 -15.18 -16.77
C PRO A 194 -9.94 -14.09 -17.26
N THR A 195 -8.82 -14.52 -17.82
CA THR A 195 -7.84 -13.66 -18.49
C THR A 195 -8.33 -13.02 -19.79
N TYR A 196 -9.63 -13.12 -20.13
CA TYR A 196 -10.10 -12.92 -21.51
C TYR A 196 -10.61 -11.52 -21.86
N TRP A 197 -10.82 -10.60 -20.91
CA TRP A 197 -11.46 -9.32 -21.24
C TRP A 197 -11.01 -8.13 -20.35
N GLY A 198 -9.90 -8.27 -19.63
CA GLY A 198 -9.41 -7.22 -18.72
C GLY A 198 -10.19 -7.14 -17.41
N ILE A 199 -9.81 -6.16 -16.60
CA ILE A 199 -10.39 -5.89 -15.28
C ILE A 199 -11.91 -5.65 -15.39
N GLY A 200 -12.71 -6.30 -14.53
CA GLY A 200 -14.17 -6.08 -14.42
C GLY A 200 -15.05 -6.85 -15.42
N SER A 201 -14.53 -7.93 -16.00
CA SER A 201 -15.17 -8.68 -17.09
C SER A 201 -15.77 -10.04 -16.69
N GLU A 202 -16.09 -10.22 -15.41
CA GLU A 202 -16.72 -11.46 -14.94
C GLU A 202 -18.06 -11.70 -15.65
N TRP A 203 -18.25 -12.90 -16.19
CA TRP A 203 -19.52 -13.27 -16.84
C TRP A 203 -20.60 -13.67 -15.82
N TRP A 204 -20.24 -13.81 -14.54
CA TRP A 204 -21.16 -14.07 -13.45
C TRP A 204 -21.61 -12.76 -12.79
N PRO A 205 -22.85 -12.71 -12.27
CA PRO A 205 -23.37 -11.52 -11.59
C PRO A 205 -22.69 -11.31 -10.22
N ALA A 206 -22.95 -10.14 -9.62
CA ALA A 206 -22.57 -9.86 -8.23
C ALA A 206 -23.23 -10.86 -7.25
N GLY A 207 -22.58 -11.07 -6.10
CA GLY A 207 -23.01 -12.01 -5.07
C GLY A 207 -22.32 -13.37 -5.16
N HIS A 208 -22.99 -14.41 -4.64
CA HIS A 208 -22.44 -15.76 -4.59
C HIS A 208 -22.17 -16.33 -6.00
N ILE A 209 -20.98 -16.89 -6.18
CA ILE A 209 -20.59 -17.62 -7.39
C ILE A 209 -20.61 -19.13 -7.18
N ASP A 210 -20.90 -19.86 -8.25
CA ASP A 210 -20.75 -21.32 -8.42
C ASP A 210 -20.33 -21.56 -9.88
N ILE A 211 -19.02 -21.76 -10.11
CA ILE A 211 -18.41 -21.76 -11.46
C ILE A 211 -17.36 -22.85 -11.60
N LEU A 212 -17.04 -23.22 -12.85
CA LEU A 212 -15.88 -24.05 -13.16
C LEU A 212 -14.67 -23.16 -13.46
N VAL A 213 -13.52 -23.53 -12.90
CA VAL A 213 -12.23 -22.86 -13.07
C VAL A 213 -11.24 -23.86 -13.66
N LYS A 214 -10.53 -23.45 -14.71
CA LYS A 214 -9.48 -24.27 -15.33
C LYS A 214 -8.26 -24.34 -14.39
N VAL A 215 -7.93 -25.54 -13.96
CA VAL A 215 -6.81 -25.83 -13.03
C VAL A 215 -5.63 -26.46 -13.77
N LYS A 216 -5.90 -27.21 -14.85
CA LYS A 216 -4.89 -27.91 -15.66
C LYS A 216 -5.17 -27.67 -17.13
N GLU A 217 -4.15 -27.28 -17.89
CA GLU A 217 -4.20 -27.15 -19.35
C GLU A 217 -3.12 -28.05 -19.99
N ALA A 218 -3.53 -28.96 -20.87
CA ALA A 218 -2.64 -29.86 -21.59
C ALA A 218 -1.63 -30.57 -20.65
N GLY A 219 -2.14 -31.16 -19.57
CA GLY A 219 -1.37 -31.96 -18.60
C GLY A 219 -0.55 -31.15 -17.58
N THR A 220 -0.52 -29.82 -17.67
CA THR A 220 0.23 -28.95 -16.74
C THR A 220 -0.70 -28.14 -15.86
N GLU A 221 -0.44 -28.10 -14.55
CA GLU A 221 -1.21 -27.29 -13.60
C GLU A 221 -0.90 -25.81 -13.79
N VAL A 222 -1.95 -24.99 -13.79
CA VAL A 222 -1.84 -23.53 -13.78
C VAL A 222 -1.67 -23.11 -12.33
N ASP A 223 -0.55 -22.43 -12.03
CA ASP A 223 -0.24 -21.93 -10.69
C ASP A 223 -0.24 -23.00 -9.58
N ASN A 224 0.25 -24.21 -9.89
CA ASN A 224 0.18 -25.39 -9.01
C ASN A 224 -1.25 -25.73 -8.56
N GLY A 225 -2.25 -25.33 -9.35
CA GLY A 225 -3.67 -25.54 -9.07
C GLY A 225 -4.25 -24.58 -8.04
N VAL A 226 -3.50 -23.58 -7.57
CA VAL A 226 -3.95 -22.61 -6.58
C VAL A 226 -4.69 -21.45 -7.25
N VAL A 227 -5.76 -20.99 -6.60
CA VAL A 227 -6.43 -19.73 -6.94
C VAL A 227 -6.70 -18.93 -5.67
N THR A 228 -6.78 -17.61 -5.81
CA THR A 228 -7.26 -16.73 -4.75
C THR A 228 -8.56 -16.06 -5.18
N VAL A 229 -9.59 -16.19 -4.35
CA VAL A 229 -10.91 -15.62 -4.56
C VAL A 229 -11.10 -14.42 -3.64
N TYR A 230 -11.55 -13.30 -4.17
CA TYR A 230 -11.64 -12.02 -3.47
C TYR A 230 -13.06 -11.43 -3.53
N GLY A 231 -13.44 -10.74 -2.46
CA GLY A 231 -14.53 -9.76 -2.45
C GLY A 231 -13.99 -8.45 -1.88
N ARG A 232 -13.78 -7.45 -2.74
CA ARG A 232 -13.16 -6.15 -2.37
C ARG A 232 -13.90 -4.98 -2.97
N GLU A 233 -15.21 -4.94 -2.77
CA GLU A 233 -16.02 -3.79 -3.19
C GLU A 233 -15.76 -2.62 -2.26
N TYR A 234 -15.54 -1.42 -2.80
CA TYR A 234 -14.93 -0.32 -2.05
C TYR A 234 -15.66 -0.02 -0.72
N THR A 235 -16.99 0.12 -0.75
CA THR A 235 -17.83 0.44 0.42
C THR A 235 -18.00 -0.69 1.43
N ASP A 236 -17.49 -1.89 1.13
CA ASP A 236 -17.74 -3.09 1.92
C ASP A 236 -16.44 -3.54 2.61
N TYR A 237 -16.56 -4.27 3.73
CA TYR A 237 -15.42 -5.00 4.27
C TYR A 237 -14.91 -6.00 3.26
N TYR A 238 -13.58 -6.09 3.17
CA TYR A 238 -12.91 -6.97 2.23
C TYR A 238 -12.88 -8.39 2.75
N ASP A 239 -12.69 -9.35 1.84
CA ASP A 239 -12.28 -10.70 2.21
C ASP A 239 -11.58 -11.39 1.06
N PHE A 240 -10.79 -12.40 1.39
CA PHE A 240 -10.23 -13.30 0.40
C PHE A 240 -9.91 -14.68 0.95
N TYR A 241 -9.95 -15.65 0.05
CA TYR A 241 -9.68 -17.03 0.34
C TYR A 241 -8.83 -17.65 -0.76
N GLU A 242 -7.71 -18.24 -0.35
CA GLU A 242 -6.82 -19.01 -1.23
C GLU A 242 -7.15 -20.49 -1.09
N ILE A 243 -7.22 -21.18 -2.23
CA ILE A 243 -7.59 -22.59 -2.28
C ILE A 243 -6.80 -23.33 -3.35
N ASP A 244 -6.32 -24.52 -3.00
CA ASP A 244 -5.71 -25.47 -3.92
C ASP A 244 -6.82 -26.34 -4.55
N LEU A 245 -6.91 -26.31 -5.88
CA LEU A 245 -7.90 -27.02 -6.68
C LEU A 245 -7.31 -28.20 -7.45
N SER A 246 -6.04 -28.56 -7.22
CA SER A 246 -5.32 -29.63 -7.93
C SER A 246 -6.02 -31.00 -7.88
N ALA A 247 -6.75 -31.27 -6.80
CA ALA A 247 -7.55 -32.49 -6.62
C ALA A 247 -8.82 -32.54 -7.49
N GLY A 248 -9.25 -31.42 -8.07
CA GLY A 248 -10.51 -31.30 -8.80
C GLY A 248 -11.72 -31.19 -7.87
N GLY A 249 -12.88 -31.67 -8.33
CA GLY A 249 -14.11 -31.71 -7.53
C GLY A 249 -14.74 -30.34 -7.24
N ARG A 250 -15.69 -30.32 -6.30
CA ARG A 250 -16.34 -29.09 -5.82
C ARG A 250 -15.67 -28.57 -4.57
N ASN A 251 -15.31 -27.30 -4.60
CA ASN A 251 -14.48 -26.68 -3.58
C ASN A 251 -15.20 -25.46 -2.99
N ALA A 252 -15.33 -25.47 -1.66
CA ALA A 252 -16.07 -24.46 -0.92
C ALA A 252 -15.16 -23.28 -0.59
N VAL A 253 -15.60 -22.07 -0.91
CA VAL A 253 -14.83 -20.83 -0.69
C VAL A 253 -15.56 -19.97 0.34
N PRO A 254 -15.14 -20.00 1.62
CA PRO A 254 -15.76 -19.16 2.65
C PRO A 254 -15.33 -17.71 2.46
N LEU A 255 -16.31 -16.83 2.28
CA LEU A 255 -16.12 -15.39 2.24
C LEU A 255 -17.18 -14.71 3.12
N ALA A 256 -16.80 -13.62 3.77
CA ALA A 256 -17.77 -12.74 4.38
C ALA A 256 -17.46 -11.26 4.16
N THR A 257 -18.34 -10.58 3.43
CA THR A 257 -18.35 -9.13 3.23
C THR A 257 -19.59 -8.54 3.89
N SER A 258 -19.50 -7.28 4.33
CA SER A 258 -20.61 -6.51 4.88
C SER A 258 -20.32 -5.03 4.71
N ASN A 259 -21.35 -4.18 4.68
CA ASN A 259 -21.16 -2.73 4.55
C ASN A 259 -20.17 -2.17 5.61
N ASP A 260 -19.19 -1.40 5.15
CA ASP A 260 -18.15 -0.78 5.99
C ASP A 260 -18.52 0.68 6.27
N LEU A 261 -19.11 0.95 7.42
CA LEU A 261 -19.63 2.27 7.79
C LEU A 261 -18.54 3.34 7.91
N ASP A 262 -17.27 2.93 8.09
CA ASP A 262 -16.13 3.83 8.18
C ASP A 262 -15.51 4.14 6.79
N ASN A 263 -16.08 3.60 5.71
CA ASN A 263 -15.67 3.86 4.33
C ASN A 263 -16.89 4.08 3.42
N GLN A 264 -17.38 5.31 3.40
CA GLN A 264 -18.61 5.70 2.70
C GLN A 264 -18.43 6.96 1.84
N THR A 265 -17.25 7.60 1.89
CA THR A 265 -16.93 8.75 1.06
C THR A 265 -16.91 8.33 -0.41
N ALA A 266 -17.37 9.18 -1.33
CA ALA A 266 -17.38 8.86 -2.75
C ALA A 266 -15.96 8.59 -3.29
N GLU A 267 -15.83 7.55 -4.12
CA GLU A 267 -14.55 7.13 -4.73
C GLU A 267 -13.81 8.27 -5.43
N SER A 268 -14.52 9.16 -6.13
CA SER A 268 -13.93 10.32 -6.81
C SER A 268 -13.25 11.30 -5.86
N THR A 269 -13.73 11.40 -4.63
CA THR A 269 -13.12 12.26 -3.60
C THR A 269 -11.86 11.60 -3.06
N VAL A 270 -11.95 10.32 -2.73
CA VAL A 270 -10.85 9.55 -2.13
C VAL A 270 -9.71 9.33 -3.10
N ALA A 271 -9.99 9.13 -4.39
CA ALA A 271 -8.96 9.02 -5.42
C ALA A 271 -8.03 10.24 -5.45
N ASN A 272 -8.58 11.45 -5.22
CA ASN A 272 -7.80 12.69 -5.18
C ASN A 272 -6.93 12.84 -3.93
N TYR A 273 -7.08 11.98 -2.91
CA TYR A 273 -6.16 11.99 -1.77
C TYR A 273 -4.73 11.61 -2.15
N ILE A 274 -4.51 11.01 -3.33
CA ILE A 274 -3.17 10.76 -3.90
C ILE A 274 -2.30 12.03 -4.02
N GLU A 275 -2.92 13.22 -4.06
CA GLU A 275 -2.20 14.50 -4.02
C GLU A 275 -1.44 14.69 -2.70
N LYS A 276 -2.01 14.21 -1.58
CA LYS A 276 -1.48 14.43 -0.23
C LYS A 276 -0.92 13.17 0.40
N ILE A 277 -1.66 12.06 0.31
CA ILE A 277 -1.30 10.80 0.96
C ILE A 277 -0.34 10.02 0.05
N LYS A 278 0.83 9.68 0.59
CA LYS A 278 1.87 8.92 -0.13
C LYS A 278 2.21 7.65 0.63
N VAL A 279 2.36 6.54 -0.11
CA VAL A 279 2.64 5.20 0.44
C VAL A 279 3.94 4.68 -0.15
N TRP A 280 4.94 4.46 0.70
CA TRP A 280 6.26 3.99 0.29
C TRP A 280 6.67 2.73 1.04
N PHE A 281 7.04 1.69 0.31
CA PHE A 281 7.61 0.44 0.83
C PHE A 281 9.12 0.57 0.88
N VAL A 282 9.72 0.30 2.03
CA VAL A 282 11.18 0.39 2.23
C VAL A 282 11.87 -0.82 1.61
N HIS A 283 12.96 -0.61 0.87
CA HIS A 283 13.65 -1.70 0.16
C HIS A 283 15.14 -1.81 0.48
N GLY A 284 15.85 -0.70 0.68
CA GLY A 284 17.28 -0.80 0.95
C GLY A 284 18.05 0.51 0.91
N ASP A 285 19.34 0.41 1.17
CA ASP A 285 20.28 1.53 1.12
C ASP A 285 21.06 1.53 -0.19
N LEU A 286 21.10 2.68 -0.86
CA LEU A 286 21.92 2.91 -2.04
C LEU A 286 22.99 3.95 -1.71
N ALA A 287 24.25 3.52 -1.72
CA ALA A 287 25.37 4.44 -1.61
C ALA A 287 25.62 5.14 -2.95
N TYR A 288 26.10 6.39 -2.88
CA TYR A 288 26.51 7.16 -4.03
C TYR A 288 27.82 7.89 -3.76
N ASP A 289 28.54 8.20 -4.82
CA ASP A 289 29.73 9.02 -4.82
C ASP A 289 29.72 10.00 -6.00
N THR A 290 30.85 10.71 -6.18
CA THR A 290 31.12 11.62 -7.30
C THR A 290 30.06 12.70 -7.54
N GLY A 291 29.23 12.98 -6.54
CA GLY A 291 28.10 13.89 -6.64
C GLY A 291 28.51 15.34 -6.91
N SER A 292 27.76 15.99 -7.79
CA SER A 292 27.99 17.36 -8.25
C SER A 292 26.66 18.11 -8.40
N GLY A 293 26.70 19.44 -8.55
CA GLY A 293 25.50 20.26 -8.58
C GLY A 293 24.92 20.54 -7.19
N THR A 294 23.61 20.81 -7.11
CA THR A 294 22.94 21.17 -5.85
C THR A 294 21.99 20.08 -5.41
N LEU A 295 22.35 19.39 -4.33
CA LEU A 295 21.44 18.43 -3.70
C LEU A 295 20.20 19.18 -3.17
N PRO A 296 18.98 18.67 -3.39
CA PRO A 296 17.76 19.25 -2.81
C PRO A 296 17.87 19.41 -1.29
N THR A 297 17.36 20.51 -0.74
CA THR A 297 17.45 20.81 0.70
C THR A 297 16.67 19.81 1.56
N ASN A 298 15.64 19.20 0.98
CA ASN A 298 14.98 18.02 1.50
C ASN A 298 14.95 16.98 0.37
N VAL A 299 15.73 15.91 0.47
CA VAL A 299 15.75 14.86 -0.54
C VAL A 299 14.58 13.88 -0.42
N VAL A 300 13.91 13.84 0.74
CA VAL A 300 12.83 12.89 1.01
C VAL A 300 11.67 13.14 0.05
N SER A 301 11.02 12.06 -0.40
CA SER A 301 9.92 11.99 -1.38
C SER A 301 10.29 12.27 -2.84
N HIS A 302 11.52 12.72 -3.12
CA HIS A 302 12.00 12.83 -4.50
C HIS A 302 12.40 11.45 -5.06
N VAL A 303 12.29 11.32 -6.38
CA VAL A 303 12.59 10.07 -7.07
C VAL A 303 13.94 10.19 -7.77
N ILE A 304 14.82 9.25 -7.49
CA ILE A 304 16.09 9.11 -8.20
C ILE A 304 15.99 8.01 -9.25
N HIS A 305 16.79 8.14 -10.29
CA HIS A 305 16.92 7.09 -11.30
C HIS A 305 18.35 6.89 -11.74
N ASP A 306 18.62 5.64 -12.11
CA ASP A 306 19.79 5.23 -12.83
C ASP A 306 19.63 5.54 -14.31
N THR A 307 20.58 6.28 -14.88
CA THR A 307 20.49 6.71 -16.29
C THR A 307 20.77 5.57 -17.28
N ALA A 308 21.45 4.51 -16.88
CA ALA A 308 21.83 3.39 -17.74
C ALA A 308 20.88 2.20 -17.60
N SER A 309 20.63 1.74 -16.36
CA SER A 309 19.73 0.61 -16.10
C SER A 309 18.26 1.03 -16.00
N HIS A 310 17.99 2.34 -15.88
CA HIS A 310 16.66 2.89 -15.70
C HIS A 310 15.97 2.43 -14.41
N ALA A 311 16.75 1.92 -13.45
CA ALA A 311 16.26 1.64 -12.12
C ALA A 311 15.78 2.95 -11.46
N VAL A 312 14.69 2.88 -10.71
CA VAL A 312 14.12 4.03 -9.98
C VAL A 312 13.93 3.70 -8.52
N GLY A 313 13.93 4.72 -7.67
CA GLY A 313 13.59 4.60 -6.26
C GLY A 313 13.20 5.95 -5.66
N VAL A 314 12.23 5.93 -4.75
CA VAL A 314 11.86 7.10 -3.93
C VAL A 314 12.83 7.19 -2.76
N VAL A 315 13.41 8.37 -2.53
CA VAL A 315 14.26 8.62 -1.37
C VAL A 315 13.40 8.79 -0.11
N LEU A 316 13.60 7.95 0.88
CA LEU A 316 12.88 7.98 2.17
C LEU A 316 13.68 8.67 3.28
N GLU A 317 15.01 8.62 3.18
CA GLU A 317 15.94 9.22 4.13
C GLU A 317 17.32 9.42 3.46
N GLN A 318 18.01 10.50 3.81
CA GLN A 318 19.46 10.59 3.60
C GLN A 318 20.17 10.05 4.83
N VAL A 319 20.53 8.76 4.79
CA VAL A 319 21.13 8.03 5.92
C VAL A 319 22.47 8.65 6.32
N SER A 320 23.26 9.08 5.33
CA SER A 320 24.53 9.77 5.58
C SER A 320 24.99 10.60 4.37
N GLY A 321 26.00 11.43 4.60
CA GLY A 321 26.73 12.13 3.55
C GLY A 321 26.18 13.51 3.18
N GLY A 322 26.52 13.97 1.98
CA GLY A 322 26.16 15.28 1.47
C GLY A 322 26.28 15.31 -0.05
N THR A 323 26.51 16.47 -0.65
CA THR A 323 26.49 16.63 -2.12
C THR A 323 27.38 15.64 -2.89
N VAL A 324 28.56 15.30 -2.36
CA VAL A 324 29.58 14.51 -3.09
C VAL A 324 29.44 13.01 -2.91
N SER A 325 29.09 12.56 -1.71
CA SER A 325 28.98 11.13 -1.40
C SER A 325 28.06 10.94 -0.21
N GLY A 326 27.38 9.81 -0.17
CA GLY A 326 26.44 9.50 0.90
C GLY A 326 25.67 8.22 0.66
N THR A 327 24.55 8.10 1.37
CA THR A 327 23.68 6.94 1.27
C THR A 327 22.23 7.38 1.37
N PHE A 328 21.40 6.94 0.42
CA PHE A 328 19.96 7.13 0.44
C PHE A 328 19.27 5.82 0.85
N LYS A 329 18.32 5.92 1.77
CA LYS A 329 17.34 4.85 2.01
C LYS A 329 16.27 4.96 0.93
N LEU A 330 16.08 3.93 0.14
CA LEU A 330 15.13 3.91 -0.97
C LEU A 330 13.91 3.07 -0.66
N GLY A 331 12.79 3.49 -1.25
CA GLY A 331 11.55 2.73 -1.31
C GLY A 331 10.89 2.79 -2.68
N ASN A 332 9.83 1.99 -2.87
CA ASN A 332 9.12 1.83 -4.14
C ASN A 332 10.07 1.64 -5.34
N THR A 333 11.14 0.88 -5.12
CA THR A 333 12.17 0.65 -6.13
C THR A 333 11.67 -0.27 -7.25
N SER A 334 12.14 0.01 -8.46
CA SER A 334 11.84 -0.76 -9.66
C SER A 334 13.09 -0.81 -10.53
N GLY A 335 13.39 -1.98 -11.10
CA GLY A 335 14.65 -2.22 -11.81
C GLY A 335 15.80 -2.57 -10.88
N THR A 336 17.03 -2.54 -11.39
CA THR A 336 18.24 -2.94 -10.66
C THR A 336 19.32 -1.88 -10.80
N PHE A 337 19.69 -1.25 -9.68
CA PHE A 337 20.83 -0.33 -9.62
C PHE A 337 22.14 -1.11 -9.71
N ASN A 338 22.97 -0.81 -10.72
CA ASN A 338 24.32 -1.38 -10.82
C ASN A 338 25.36 -0.37 -10.33
N ASP A 339 26.56 -0.86 -10.02
CA ASP A 339 27.67 -0.04 -9.55
C ASP A 339 28.27 0.83 -10.68
N ASN A 340 28.70 2.05 -10.35
CA ASN A 340 29.28 3.06 -11.26
C ASN A 340 28.36 3.57 -12.38
N GLU A 341 27.05 3.44 -12.23
CA GLU A 341 26.06 4.03 -13.14
C GLU A 341 25.71 5.46 -12.69
N ALA A 342 25.43 6.36 -13.63
CA ALA A 342 25.10 7.74 -13.29
C ALA A 342 23.69 7.84 -12.71
N LEU A 343 23.57 8.59 -11.62
CA LEU A 343 22.39 8.71 -10.77
C LEU A 343 21.92 10.17 -10.75
N GLU A 344 20.64 10.38 -11.05
CA GLU A 344 20.04 11.71 -11.15
C GLU A 344 18.66 11.74 -10.47
N PHE A 345 18.20 12.93 -10.06
CA PHE A 345 16.81 13.11 -9.63
C PHE A 345 15.93 13.36 -10.85
N LEU A 346 14.78 12.70 -10.91
CA LEU A 346 13.80 12.88 -11.97
C LEU A 346 13.10 14.24 -11.85
N SER A 347 12.85 14.89 -12.99
CA SER A 347 12.03 16.10 -13.03
C SER A 347 10.58 15.78 -12.67
N GLU A 348 9.93 16.67 -11.92
CA GLU A 348 8.55 16.49 -11.45
C GLU A 348 7.58 17.38 -12.22
N LEU A 349 6.48 16.80 -12.69
CA LEU A 349 5.41 17.52 -13.37
C LEU A 349 4.05 17.03 -12.87
N GLN A 350 3.33 17.90 -12.17
CA GLN A 350 1.94 17.62 -11.83
C GLN A 350 1.04 17.72 -13.05
N PHE A 351 -0.03 16.95 -13.05
CA PHE A 351 -1.06 17.01 -14.07
C PHE A 351 -2.45 16.97 -13.46
N ASN A 352 -3.44 17.45 -14.22
CA ASN A 352 -4.84 17.32 -13.89
C ASN A 352 -5.70 16.94 -15.10
N ASN A 353 -6.98 16.67 -14.84
CA ASN A 353 -7.98 16.33 -15.86
C ASN A 353 -7.53 15.17 -16.78
N PRO A 354 -7.10 14.02 -16.24
CA PRO A 354 -6.74 12.88 -17.07
C PRO A 354 -7.95 12.38 -17.87
N SER A 355 -7.77 12.27 -19.18
CA SER A 355 -8.67 11.59 -20.12
C SER A 355 -8.18 10.19 -20.51
N GLY A 356 -6.99 9.80 -20.04
CA GLY A 356 -6.39 8.48 -20.20
C GLY A 356 -5.37 8.18 -19.10
N THR A 357 -4.63 7.08 -19.27
CA THR A 357 -3.63 6.62 -18.30
C THR A 357 -2.24 6.73 -18.90
N PHE A 358 -1.28 7.22 -18.12
CA PHE A 358 0.12 7.20 -18.47
C PHE A 358 0.77 5.87 -18.09
N TYR A 359 1.77 5.43 -18.86
CA TYR A 359 2.58 4.27 -18.54
C TYR A 359 4.06 4.63 -18.39
N VAL A 360 4.78 3.89 -17.54
CA VAL A 360 6.24 4.01 -17.46
C VAL A 360 6.85 3.66 -18.83
N GLY A 361 7.77 4.50 -19.30
CA GLY A 361 8.38 4.44 -20.62
C GLY A 361 7.69 5.29 -21.69
N ASP A 362 6.50 5.83 -21.44
CA ASP A 362 5.85 6.76 -22.37
C ASP A 362 6.69 8.04 -22.53
N THR A 363 6.80 8.50 -23.78
CA THR A 363 7.30 9.84 -24.09
C THR A 363 6.15 10.84 -24.05
N VAL A 364 6.17 11.72 -23.06
CA VAL A 364 5.17 12.79 -22.90
C VAL A 364 5.66 14.02 -23.64
N THR A 365 4.78 14.64 -24.43
CA THR A 365 5.06 15.88 -25.17
C THR A 365 4.04 16.97 -24.79
N GLY A 366 4.51 18.16 -24.45
CA GLY A 366 3.67 19.34 -24.25
C GLY A 366 3.22 19.90 -25.58
N GLU A 367 1.91 20.05 -25.78
CA GLU A 367 1.34 20.47 -27.08
C GLU A 367 1.79 21.89 -27.49
N SER A 368 1.91 22.82 -26.54
CA SER A 368 2.24 24.23 -26.83
C SER A 368 3.73 24.49 -26.69
N SER A 369 4.36 23.94 -25.66
CA SER A 369 5.78 24.14 -25.36
C SER A 369 6.70 23.29 -26.24
N ASN A 370 6.21 22.19 -26.80
CA ASN A 370 7.03 21.09 -27.34
C ASN A 370 8.05 20.57 -26.32
N ALA A 371 7.81 20.72 -25.01
CA ALA A 371 8.58 20.06 -23.97
C ALA A 371 8.41 18.55 -24.10
N GLN A 372 9.49 17.80 -23.88
CA GLN A 372 9.47 16.34 -23.93
C GLN A 372 10.18 15.74 -22.73
N GLY A 373 9.72 14.57 -22.29
CA GLY A 373 10.37 13.75 -21.28
C GLY A 373 9.83 12.32 -21.29
N ILE A 374 10.62 11.38 -20.78
CA ILE A 374 10.24 9.96 -20.64
C ILE A 374 9.83 9.69 -19.20
N ILE A 375 8.64 9.13 -19.00
CA ILE A 375 8.14 8.75 -17.67
C ILE A 375 8.94 7.58 -17.11
N ARG A 376 9.54 7.75 -15.93
CA ARG A 376 10.24 6.68 -15.20
C ARG A 376 9.52 6.25 -13.93
N TYR A 377 8.73 7.17 -13.34
CA TYR A 377 7.86 6.92 -12.21
C TYR A 377 6.61 7.80 -12.33
N LEU A 378 5.49 7.39 -11.74
CA LEU A 378 4.25 8.16 -11.80
C LEU A 378 3.39 7.91 -10.55
N ASP A 379 2.80 8.98 -10.04
CA ASP A 379 1.75 8.95 -9.04
C ASP A 379 0.42 9.20 -9.75
N GLN A 380 -0.23 8.11 -10.17
CA GLN A 380 -1.55 8.13 -10.76
C GLN A 380 -2.35 6.95 -10.20
N ILE A 381 -3.64 7.20 -9.93
CA ILE A 381 -4.60 6.15 -9.65
C ILE A 381 -5.85 6.36 -10.49
N ASP A 382 -6.50 5.26 -10.84
CA ASP A 382 -7.81 5.27 -11.50
C ASP A 382 -8.80 6.18 -10.74
N GLY A 383 -9.67 6.89 -11.47
CA GLY A 383 -10.64 7.83 -10.91
C GLY A 383 -10.10 9.15 -10.34
N ALA A 384 -8.78 9.30 -10.15
CA ALA A 384 -8.20 10.56 -9.69
C ALA A 384 -8.19 11.62 -10.79
N THR A 385 -8.40 12.88 -10.40
CA THR A 385 -8.36 14.03 -11.32
C THR A 385 -7.01 14.75 -11.33
N ILE A 386 -6.07 14.29 -10.50
CA ILE A 386 -4.74 14.86 -10.27
C ILE A 386 -3.70 13.74 -10.15
N GLY A 387 -2.47 14.02 -10.53
CA GLY A 387 -1.33 13.11 -10.34
C GLY A 387 0.00 13.81 -10.59
N CYS A 388 1.10 13.06 -10.54
CA CYS A 388 2.45 13.55 -10.80
C CYS A 388 3.23 12.61 -11.71
N LEU A 389 3.96 13.16 -12.68
CA LEU A 389 4.89 12.47 -13.56
C LEU A 389 6.32 12.76 -13.13
N TYR A 390 7.16 11.72 -13.14
CA TYR A 390 8.59 11.83 -12.87
C TYR A 390 9.36 11.49 -14.14
N LEU A 391 10.03 12.49 -14.70
CA LEU A 391 10.52 12.52 -16.07
C LEU A 391 12.05 12.51 -16.13
N SER A 392 12.57 11.81 -17.12
CA SER A 392 13.99 11.80 -17.54
C SER A 392 14.09 12.18 -19.02
N ASP A 393 15.32 12.21 -19.56
CA ASP A 393 15.58 12.36 -21.00
C ASP A 393 14.87 13.58 -21.61
N ARG A 394 14.87 14.68 -20.85
CA ARG A 394 14.15 15.88 -21.24
C ARG A 394 14.84 16.63 -22.35
N ASN A 395 14.05 17.28 -23.20
CA ASN A 395 14.57 18.30 -24.09
C ASN A 395 14.74 19.65 -23.36
N ALA A 396 15.26 20.64 -24.08
CA ALA A 396 15.57 21.96 -23.51
C ALA A 396 14.33 22.85 -23.24
N ASN A 397 13.11 22.38 -23.54
CA ASN A 397 11.88 23.15 -23.34
C ASN A 397 11.18 22.69 -22.05
N ASP A 398 10.60 23.63 -21.31
CA ASP A 398 9.82 23.37 -20.11
C ASP A 398 8.33 23.27 -20.39
N PHE A 399 7.66 22.37 -19.67
CA PHE A 399 6.19 22.27 -19.73
C PHE A 399 5.54 23.53 -19.16
N GLN A 400 4.46 23.97 -19.79
CA GLN A 400 3.69 25.15 -19.44
C GLN A 400 2.40 24.78 -18.71
N ASP A 401 2.06 25.52 -17.66
CA ASP A 401 0.80 25.31 -16.92
C ASP A 401 -0.43 25.36 -17.85
N GLY A 402 -1.32 24.39 -17.70
CA GLY A 402 -2.56 24.27 -18.44
C GLY A 402 -2.44 23.70 -19.87
N GLU A 403 -1.23 23.40 -20.37
CA GLU A 403 -1.07 22.80 -21.69
C GLU A 403 -1.46 21.32 -21.73
N ASN A 404 -1.87 20.83 -22.91
CA ASN A 404 -2.19 19.41 -23.08
C ASN A 404 -0.91 18.57 -23.10
N LEU A 405 -0.95 17.45 -22.36
CA LEU A 405 0.09 16.44 -22.33
C LEU A 405 -0.27 15.32 -23.30
N LEU A 406 0.60 15.10 -24.29
CA LEU A 406 0.39 14.17 -25.38
C LEU A 406 1.26 12.92 -25.21
N VAL A 407 0.69 11.73 -25.45
CA VAL A 407 1.44 10.48 -25.64
C VAL A 407 1.09 9.92 -27.02
N SER A 408 2.10 9.71 -27.86
CA SER A 408 1.91 9.29 -29.26
C SER A 408 0.91 10.17 -30.03
N GLY A 409 0.87 11.47 -29.72
CA GLY A 409 -0.03 12.45 -30.34
C GLY A 409 -1.44 12.54 -29.76
N ASN A 410 -1.81 11.70 -28.78
CA ASN A 410 -3.11 11.75 -28.12
C ASN A 410 -3.04 12.52 -26.79
N THR A 411 -4.00 13.40 -26.52
CA THR A 411 -4.11 14.08 -25.22
C THR A 411 -4.50 13.10 -24.12
N ILE A 412 -3.64 13.00 -23.10
CA ILE A 412 -3.86 12.14 -21.93
C ILE A 412 -4.28 12.95 -20.71
N ALA A 413 -3.71 14.14 -20.49
CA ALA A 413 -4.02 15.02 -19.36
C ALA A 413 -3.61 16.47 -19.68
N LYS A 414 -3.70 17.36 -18.69
CA LYS A 414 -3.14 18.72 -18.76
C LYS A 414 -2.06 18.94 -17.71
N ALA A 415 -1.01 19.66 -18.07
CA ALA A 415 0.00 20.10 -17.11
C ALA A 415 -0.65 20.99 -16.04
N LEU A 416 -0.25 20.80 -14.78
CA LEU A 416 -0.68 21.60 -13.65
C LEU A 416 0.56 22.20 -12.98
N GLY A 417 0.65 23.53 -12.98
CA GLY A 417 1.78 24.26 -12.43
C GLY A 417 3.04 24.17 -13.30
N THR A 418 4.16 24.57 -12.70
CA THR A 418 5.46 24.56 -13.35
C THR A 418 6.19 23.27 -13.01
N GLN A 419 6.87 22.73 -14.00
CA GLN A 419 7.82 21.66 -13.82
C GLN A 419 8.92 22.02 -12.80
N THR A 420 9.30 21.05 -11.96
CA THR A 420 10.43 21.18 -11.05
C THR A 420 11.58 20.33 -11.53
N ASP A 421 12.75 20.94 -11.66
CA ASP A 421 13.98 20.30 -12.14
C ASP A 421 15.08 20.28 -11.09
N TYR A 422 15.89 19.24 -11.16
CA TYR A 422 17.03 19.04 -10.29
C TYR A 422 18.31 19.01 -11.11
N ASN A 423 19.37 19.63 -10.59
CA ASN A 423 20.67 19.73 -11.27
C ASN A 423 21.77 18.93 -10.58
N TRP A 424 21.39 18.07 -9.64
CA TRP A 424 22.32 17.16 -8.97
C TRP A 424 22.50 15.89 -9.79
N SER A 425 23.74 15.45 -9.91
CA SER A 425 24.11 14.17 -10.50
C SER A 425 25.21 13.51 -9.68
N GLY A 426 25.19 12.20 -9.55
CA GLY A 426 26.25 11.40 -8.91
C GLY A 426 26.45 10.06 -9.63
N GLN A 427 27.20 9.16 -9.01
CA GLN A 427 27.27 7.76 -9.45
C GLN A 427 26.86 6.84 -8.30
N THR A 428 26.24 5.72 -8.63
CA THR A 428 26.01 4.63 -7.69
C THR A 428 27.35 4.05 -7.22
N ALA A 429 27.49 3.88 -5.91
CA ALA A 429 28.68 3.33 -5.27
C ALA A 429 28.34 1.95 -4.69
N GLY A 430 28.23 0.96 -5.57
CA GLY A 430 27.72 -0.38 -5.31
C GLY A 430 26.29 -0.59 -5.77
N THR A 431 25.72 -1.73 -5.40
CA THR A 431 24.32 -2.09 -5.66
C THR A 431 23.43 -1.71 -4.47
N LEU A 432 22.12 -1.66 -4.67
CA LEU A 432 21.15 -1.52 -3.58
C LEU A 432 21.38 -2.62 -2.53
N VAL A 433 21.67 -2.22 -1.30
CA VAL A 433 21.83 -3.12 -0.16
C VAL A 433 20.46 -3.33 0.46
N PHE A 434 19.95 -4.56 0.38
CA PHE A 434 18.63 -4.89 0.93
C PHE A 434 18.56 -4.64 2.43
N ASP A 435 17.60 -3.79 2.79
CA ASP A 435 17.14 -3.55 4.16
C ASP A 435 15.75 -2.95 4.01
N ASN A 436 14.74 -3.79 4.24
CA ASN A 436 13.34 -3.42 4.12
C ASN A 436 12.81 -2.72 5.38
N THR A 437 13.67 -2.09 6.17
CA THR A 437 13.28 -1.38 7.38
C THR A 437 13.76 0.07 7.40
N ILE A 438 12.96 0.92 8.05
CA ILE A 438 13.32 2.27 8.44
C ILE A 438 12.98 2.47 9.91
N ASN A 439 13.91 3.02 10.69
CA ASN A 439 13.70 3.24 12.11
C ASN A 439 12.94 4.55 12.35
N LYS A 440 11.79 4.47 13.03
CA LYS A 440 10.94 5.62 13.38
C LYS A 440 10.58 5.56 14.85
N ASP A 441 10.58 6.71 15.50
CA ASP A 441 10.18 6.85 16.90
C ASP A 441 8.77 7.45 16.97
N ILE A 442 7.90 6.80 17.73
CA ILE A 442 6.55 7.29 18.03
C ILE A 442 6.53 8.13 19.31
N ASP A 443 7.68 8.29 19.96
CA ASP A 443 7.90 8.94 21.25
C ASP A 443 7.26 8.22 22.46
N ASP A 444 6.91 6.93 22.32
CA ASP A 444 6.36 6.11 23.41
C ASP A 444 7.35 5.90 24.57
N GLY A 445 8.64 6.16 24.33
CA GLY A 445 9.74 6.01 25.29
C GLY A 445 10.53 4.72 25.11
N GLN A 446 10.28 3.96 24.04
CA GLN A 446 11.02 2.75 23.70
C GLN A 446 12.10 2.98 22.62
N GLY A 447 12.29 4.23 22.20
CA GLY A 447 13.19 4.63 21.12
C GLY A 447 12.68 4.20 19.75
N ALA A 448 13.44 4.53 18.70
CA ALA A 448 13.08 4.21 17.33
C ALA A 448 12.92 2.69 17.10
N LYS A 449 11.89 2.33 16.33
CA LYS A 449 11.52 0.95 15.95
C LYS A 449 11.51 0.79 14.43
N PRO A 450 11.82 -0.41 13.90
CA PRO A 450 11.85 -0.65 12.47
C PRO A 450 10.45 -0.80 11.88
N TYR A 451 10.20 -0.18 10.73
CA TYR A 451 8.97 -0.29 9.93
C TYR A 451 9.31 -0.53 8.46
N SER A 452 8.43 -1.21 7.72
CA SER A 452 8.64 -1.62 6.33
C SER A 452 7.87 -0.78 5.32
N VAL A 453 6.88 -0.02 5.77
CA VAL A 453 6.07 0.89 4.96
C VAL A 453 5.96 2.22 5.68
N VAL A 454 6.15 3.32 4.95
CA VAL A 454 5.94 4.68 5.42
C VAL A 454 4.75 5.26 4.68
N ILE A 455 3.76 5.75 5.43
CA ILE A 455 2.64 6.49 4.87
C ILE A 455 2.68 7.92 5.38
N ASP A 456 2.84 8.86 4.46
CA ASP A 456 2.72 10.29 4.74
C ASP A 456 1.28 10.73 4.46
N LEU A 457 0.62 11.36 5.42
CA LEU A 457 -0.78 11.77 5.28
C LEU A 457 -0.91 13.19 4.73
N GLY A 458 0.15 14.02 4.71
CA GLY A 458 0.06 15.39 4.20
C GLY A 458 -1.03 16.22 4.90
N SER A 459 -1.16 16.08 6.23
CA SER A 459 -2.18 16.69 7.10
C SER A 459 -3.60 16.16 6.93
N LYS A 460 -3.77 14.98 6.31
CA LYS A 460 -5.05 14.27 6.27
C LYS A 460 -5.35 13.55 7.58
N THR A 461 -6.64 13.34 7.85
CA THR A 461 -7.11 12.59 9.01
C THR A 461 -6.80 11.10 8.86
N VAL A 462 -6.72 10.36 9.97
CA VAL A 462 -6.52 8.91 9.93
C VAL A 462 -7.74 8.15 9.39
N ALA A 463 -8.92 8.78 9.40
CA ALA A 463 -10.12 8.28 8.74
C ALA A 463 -9.98 8.38 7.20
N GLU A 464 -9.54 9.53 6.68
CA GLU A 464 -9.25 9.70 5.24
C GLU A 464 -8.13 8.75 4.79
N LEU A 465 -7.13 8.51 5.64
CA LEU A 465 -6.11 7.48 5.38
C LEU A 465 -6.74 6.10 5.17
N TYR A 466 -7.61 5.67 6.07
CA TYR A 466 -8.26 4.36 5.98
C TYR A 466 -9.01 4.19 4.66
N GLU A 467 -9.81 5.19 4.30
CA GLU A 467 -10.56 5.17 3.03
C GLU A 467 -9.60 5.12 1.83
N PHE A 468 -8.50 5.87 1.87
CA PHE A 468 -7.50 5.85 0.81
C PHE A 468 -6.82 4.50 0.67
N VAL A 469 -6.34 3.89 1.76
CA VAL A 469 -5.67 2.58 1.67
C VAL A 469 -6.62 1.44 1.30
N LYS A 470 -7.93 1.58 1.56
CA LYS A 470 -8.95 0.69 0.98
C LYS A 470 -9.10 0.93 -0.51
N TYR A 471 -9.17 2.20 -0.94
CA TYR A 471 -9.26 2.58 -2.34
C TYR A 471 -8.07 2.05 -3.15
N LEU A 472 -6.85 2.10 -2.61
CA LEU A 472 -5.67 1.51 -3.26
C LEU A 472 -5.81 0.01 -3.50
N CYS A 473 -6.53 -0.72 -2.64
CA CYS A 473 -6.61 -2.19 -2.68
C CYS A 473 -7.95 -2.74 -3.18
N ARG A 474 -8.86 -1.87 -3.63
CA ARG A 474 -10.21 -2.24 -4.07
C ARG A 474 -10.18 -3.06 -5.35
N ARG A 475 -11.28 -3.74 -5.64
CA ARG A 475 -11.55 -4.36 -6.95
C ARG A 475 -11.34 -3.32 -8.06
N THR A 476 -10.66 -3.71 -9.13
CA THR A 476 -10.28 -2.88 -10.29
C THR A 476 -9.14 -1.89 -10.06
N SER A 477 -8.58 -1.80 -8.85
CA SER A 477 -7.40 -0.98 -8.63
C SER A 477 -6.20 -1.55 -9.40
N ASN A 478 -5.61 -0.70 -10.23
CA ASN A 478 -4.37 -0.94 -10.96
C ASN A 478 -3.15 -0.29 -10.30
N TYR A 479 -3.31 0.30 -9.10
CA TYR A 479 -2.22 0.94 -8.39
C TYR A 479 -1.16 -0.09 -8.01
N ILE A 480 0.12 0.20 -8.29
CA ILE A 480 1.22 -0.72 -8.02
C ILE A 480 1.73 -0.52 -6.59
N LEU A 481 1.73 -1.59 -5.80
CA LEU A 481 2.39 -1.67 -4.50
C LEU A 481 3.65 -2.54 -4.58
N TYR A 482 4.57 -2.33 -3.65
CA TYR A 482 5.94 -2.87 -3.74
C TYR A 482 6.32 -3.76 -2.54
N PRO A 483 5.59 -4.86 -2.26
CA PRO A 483 5.94 -5.76 -1.16
C PRO A 483 7.25 -6.52 -1.43
N THR A 484 7.81 -7.07 -0.36
CA THR A 484 8.97 -7.97 -0.40
C THR A 484 8.60 -9.36 0.12
N ASP A 485 9.50 -10.33 -0.02
CA ASP A 485 9.37 -11.67 0.58
C ASP A 485 10.30 -11.88 1.78
N GLY A 486 10.73 -10.79 2.42
CA GLY A 486 11.78 -10.82 3.44
C GLY A 486 13.19 -11.04 2.89
N SER A 487 13.35 -11.04 1.57
CA SER A 487 14.64 -11.06 0.86
C SER A 487 14.78 -9.87 -0.09
N SER A 488 15.90 -9.81 -0.82
CA SER A 488 16.18 -8.76 -1.82
C SER A 488 15.23 -8.73 -3.01
N THR A 489 14.25 -9.64 -3.09
CA THR A 489 13.26 -9.66 -4.17
C THR A 489 12.14 -8.66 -3.86
N ILE A 490 11.99 -7.68 -4.75
CA ILE A 490 10.91 -6.69 -4.72
C ILE A 490 9.87 -7.09 -5.77
N TYR A 491 8.61 -7.19 -5.35
CA TYR A 491 7.50 -7.51 -6.24
C TYR A 491 6.74 -6.24 -6.60
N GLN A 492 6.18 -6.20 -7.80
CA GLN A 492 5.18 -5.20 -8.20
C GLN A 492 3.83 -5.89 -8.26
N ILE A 493 2.95 -5.57 -7.33
CA ILE A 493 1.64 -6.20 -7.20
C ILE A 493 0.57 -5.12 -7.35
N VAL A 494 -0.39 -5.35 -8.24
CA VAL A 494 -1.55 -4.48 -8.40
C VAL A 494 -2.41 -4.49 -7.12
N GLY A 495 -3.00 -3.37 -6.78
CA GLY A 495 -3.69 -3.16 -5.51
C GLY A 495 -4.78 -4.17 -5.21
N GLU A 496 -5.55 -4.59 -6.21
CA GLU A 496 -6.59 -5.60 -6.03
C GLU A 496 -6.06 -6.99 -5.60
N GLN A 497 -4.76 -7.25 -5.79
CA GLN A 497 -4.07 -8.48 -5.40
C GLN A 497 -3.18 -8.31 -4.16
N TYR A 498 -2.91 -7.07 -3.73
CA TYR A 498 -2.05 -6.81 -2.58
C TYR A 498 -2.67 -7.34 -1.27
N GLN A 499 -1.85 -7.95 -0.41
CA GLN A 499 -2.31 -8.60 0.83
C GLN A 499 -1.48 -8.26 2.08
N LYS A 500 -0.19 -7.95 1.92
CA LYS A 500 0.76 -7.70 3.00
C LYS A 500 2.06 -7.12 2.44
N ALA A 501 2.79 -6.38 3.28
CA ALA A 501 4.03 -5.71 2.89
C ALA A 501 5.22 -6.65 2.77
N ASP A 502 5.22 -7.72 3.58
CA ASP A 502 6.24 -8.77 3.57
C ASP A 502 5.54 -10.13 3.62
N THR A 503 5.97 -11.11 2.82
CA THR A 503 5.31 -12.42 2.78
C THR A 503 5.37 -13.18 4.10
N SER A 504 6.31 -12.85 5.01
CA SER A 504 6.38 -13.40 6.36
C SER A 504 5.33 -12.85 7.33
N TYR A 505 4.63 -11.77 6.95
CA TYR A 505 3.65 -11.12 7.82
C TYR A 505 2.28 -11.80 7.80
N THR A 506 1.56 -11.62 8.90
CA THR A 506 0.15 -11.99 8.99
C THR A 506 -0.69 -11.11 8.07
N GLN A 507 -1.56 -11.74 7.28
CA GLN A 507 -2.48 -11.03 6.38
C GLN A 507 -3.60 -10.35 7.18
N VAL A 508 -3.94 -9.13 6.77
CA VAL A 508 -5.17 -8.44 7.21
C VAL A 508 -6.23 -8.68 6.15
N LYS A 509 -7.25 -9.50 6.47
CA LYS A 509 -8.23 -9.96 5.48
C LYS A 509 -9.48 -9.09 5.38
N LYS A 510 -9.99 -8.64 6.53
CA LYS A 510 -11.35 -8.06 6.64
C LYS A 510 -11.45 -6.59 6.26
N THR A 511 -10.34 -5.92 6.10
CA THR A 511 -10.22 -4.46 5.96
C THR A 511 -9.15 -4.15 4.92
N SER A 512 -8.51 -2.97 4.96
CA SER A 512 -7.36 -2.72 4.10
C SER A 512 -6.16 -3.59 4.52
N PRO A 513 -5.43 -4.17 3.55
CA PRO A 513 -4.14 -4.83 3.81
C PRO A 513 -3.07 -3.96 4.51
N LEU A 514 -3.23 -2.64 4.53
CA LEU A 514 -2.33 -1.69 5.20
C LEU A 514 -2.80 -1.27 6.59
N GLY A 515 -4.05 -1.57 6.97
CA GLY A 515 -4.57 -1.23 8.29
C GLY A 515 -6.08 -1.29 8.41
N THR A 516 -6.55 -1.16 9.64
CA THR A 516 -7.97 -1.17 10.02
C THR A 516 -8.32 0.13 10.71
N PHE A 517 -9.53 0.63 10.52
CA PHE A 517 -10.07 1.73 11.31
C PHE A 517 -11.23 1.22 12.15
N ALA A 518 -11.25 1.58 13.44
CA ALA A 518 -12.34 1.24 14.34
C ALA A 518 -12.38 2.21 15.52
N GLY A 519 -13.58 2.67 15.89
CA GLY A 519 -13.79 3.50 17.08
C GLY A 519 -13.04 4.84 17.05
N GLY A 520 -12.84 5.41 15.86
CA GLY A 520 -12.07 6.64 15.68
C GLY A 520 -10.55 6.46 15.69
N LYS A 521 -10.05 5.22 15.73
CA LYS A 521 -8.62 4.90 15.80
C LYS A 521 -8.17 4.07 14.60
N PHE A 522 -7.03 4.41 14.02
CA PHE A 522 -6.38 3.61 12.98
C PHE A 522 -5.40 2.60 13.59
N PHE A 523 -5.51 1.34 13.20
CA PHE A 523 -4.64 0.24 13.58
C PHE A 523 -3.82 -0.16 12.35
N GLY A 524 -2.56 0.24 12.31
CA GLY A 524 -1.66 -0.09 11.20
C GLY A 524 -1.38 -1.59 11.12
N ALA A 525 -1.30 -2.12 9.90
CA ALA A 525 -0.80 -3.48 9.69
C ALA A 525 0.68 -3.57 10.12
N ARG A 526 1.18 -4.80 10.29
CA ARG A 526 2.57 -5.04 10.69
C ARG A 526 3.54 -4.35 9.73
N GLY A 527 4.48 -3.60 10.29
CA GLY A 527 5.48 -2.84 9.55
C GLY A 527 4.99 -1.51 8.98
N VAL A 528 3.74 -1.08 9.22
CA VAL A 528 3.23 0.19 8.72
C VAL A 528 3.49 1.32 9.71
N TRP A 529 4.25 2.32 9.25
CA TRP A 529 4.44 3.62 9.89
C TRP A 529 3.55 4.68 9.24
N ILE A 530 3.00 5.59 10.04
CA ILE A 530 2.25 6.75 9.55
C ILE A 530 2.83 8.04 10.13
N GLN A 531 2.78 9.13 9.36
CA GLN A 531 3.30 10.44 9.79
C GLN A 531 2.48 11.59 9.20
N ASN A 532 2.68 12.79 9.74
CA ASN A 532 2.08 14.04 9.26
C ASN A 532 0.54 13.98 9.18
N MET A 533 -0.11 13.31 10.13
CA MET A 533 -1.58 13.32 10.23
C MET A 533 -2.12 14.69 10.65
N ASP A 534 -3.42 14.88 10.47
CA ASP A 534 -4.14 16.02 11.06
C ASP A 534 -3.86 16.13 12.57
N ILE A 535 -3.77 17.37 13.06
CA ILE A 535 -3.42 17.67 14.44
C ILE A 535 -4.39 17.05 15.46
N ASN A 536 -5.64 16.78 15.07
CA ASN A 536 -6.63 16.15 15.93
C ASN A 536 -6.43 14.63 16.08
N ASP A 537 -5.64 14.02 15.19
CA ASP A 537 -5.45 12.57 15.10
C ASP A 537 -4.10 12.09 15.62
N ILE A 538 -3.27 12.98 16.18
CA ILE A 538 -1.94 12.66 16.75
C ILE A 538 -1.97 11.63 17.90
N ARG A 539 -3.16 11.22 18.36
CA ARG A 539 -3.39 10.16 19.35
C ARG A 539 -4.26 9.00 18.84
N ASN A 540 -4.85 9.15 17.67
CA ASN A 540 -5.90 8.28 17.15
C ASN A 540 -5.34 7.16 16.27
N TYR A 541 -4.21 6.59 16.66
CA TYR A 541 -3.61 5.48 15.94
C TYR A 541 -2.83 4.52 16.86
N GLN A 542 -2.58 3.31 16.39
CA GLN A 542 -1.70 2.31 16.99
C GLN A 542 -1.00 1.57 15.86
N LEU A 543 0.30 1.32 16.01
CA LEU A 543 1.13 0.70 14.99
C LEU A 543 1.70 -0.61 15.49
N ILE A 544 2.04 -1.50 14.55
CA ILE A 544 2.76 -2.74 14.83
C ILE A 544 4.07 -2.65 14.05
N ASP A 545 5.20 -2.72 14.75
CA ASP A 545 6.52 -2.62 14.14
C ASP A 545 6.85 -3.86 13.27
N HIS A 546 7.96 -3.80 12.53
CA HIS A 546 8.48 -4.94 11.75
C HIS A 546 8.66 -6.20 12.63
N ASN A 547 8.98 -6.04 13.91
CA ASN A 547 9.22 -7.13 14.88
C ASN A 547 7.93 -7.66 15.54
N ASN A 548 6.75 -7.25 15.07
CA ASN A 548 5.44 -7.65 15.60
C ASN A 548 5.15 -7.15 17.04
N SER A 549 5.72 -6.01 17.42
CA SER A 549 5.46 -5.32 18.69
C SER A 549 4.52 -4.14 18.47
N THR A 550 3.57 -3.96 19.38
CA THR A 550 2.55 -2.91 19.29
C THR A 550 3.01 -1.63 19.98
N HIS A 551 2.77 -0.48 19.34
CA HIS A 551 3.15 0.84 19.81
C HIS A 551 1.97 1.82 19.75
N ASP A 552 1.75 2.53 20.85
CA ASP A 552 0.72 3.57 20.98
C ASP A 552 1.38 4.95 21.09
N PRO A 553 0.84 5.98 20.42
CA PRO A 553 1.35 7.32 20.53
C PRO A 553 1.19 7.86 21.97
N PRO A 554 2.14 8.65 22.46
CA PRO A 554 2.05 9.32 23.75
C PRO A 554 0.84 10.23 23.84
N ASN A 555 0.31 10.37 25.04
CA ASN A 555 -0.67 11.41 25.33
C ASN A 555 0.05 12.76 25.56
N TRP A 556 0.29 13.54 24.51
CA TRP A 556 0.79 14.91 24.66
C TRP A 556 -0.34 15.85 25.09
N GLN A 557 -0.13 16.59 26.17
CA GLN A 557 -1.12 17.50 26.77
C GLN A 557 -0.50 18.85 27.13
N SER A 558 -1.27 19.92 27.01
CA SER A 558 -0.77 21.28 27.22
C SER A 558 -1.27 21.88 28.54
N TYR A 559 -0.37 22.61 29.20
CA TYR A 559 -0.74 23.64 30.16
C TYR A 559 -0.97 24.94 29.39
N VAL A 560 -2.10 25.62 29.64
CA VAL A 560 -2.43 26.89 29.00
C VAL A 560 -2.88 27.90 30.05
N VAL A 561 -2.23 29.05 30.11
CA VAL A 561 -2.65 30.20 30.91
C VAL A 561 -3.06 31.33 29.98
N THR A 562 -4.28 31.83 30.12
CA THR A 562 -4.86 32.90 29.28
C THR A 562 -5.14 34.16 30.08
N ASN A 563 -5.53 35.24 29.39
CA ASN A 563 -5.78 36.58 29.96
C ASN A 563 -4.51 37.22 30.56
N LEU A 564 -3.39 37.01 29.87
CA LEU A 564 -2.09 37.58 30.23
C LEU A 564 -1.88 38.93 29.52
N VAL A 565 -0.99 39.74 30.07
CA VAL A 565 -0.53 40.99 29.47
C VAL A 565 0.99 40.94 29.38
N SER A 566 1.53 41.37 28.24
CA SER A 566 2.98 41.45 28.02
C SER A 566 3.67 42.11 29.22
N GLY A 567 4.59 41.38 29.84
CA GLY A 567 5.32 41.78 31.03
C GLY A 567 4.90 41.07 32.33
N ASP A 568 3.81 40.30 32.35
CA ASP A 568 3.45 39.47 33.50
C ASP A 568 4.47 38.35 33.75
N ARG A 569 4.71 37.98 35.01
CA ARG A 569 5.44 36.74 35.34
C ARG A 569 4.42 35.61 35.49
N VAL A 570 4.56 34.57 34.67
CA VAL A 570 3.71 33.38 34.68
C VAL A 570 4.55 32.18 35.05
N ALA A 571 4.03 31.36 35.96
CA ALA A 571 4.65 30.09 36.30
C ALA A 571 3.63 29.03 36.69
N ILE A 572 3.97 27.76 36.46
CA ILE A 572 3.21 26.58 36.85
C ILE A 572 4.16 25.67 37.60
N PHE A 573 3.89 25.48 38.89
CA PHE A 573 4.77 24.70 39.77
C PHE A 573 4.14 23.37 40.16
N PRO A 574 4.92 22.28 40.31
CA PRO A 574 4.44 21.08 40.97
C PRO A 574 4.12 21.38 42.46
N THR A 575 3.10 20.74 43.00
CA THR A 575 2.64 20.94 44.39
C THR A 575 2.77 19.68 45.23
N THR A 576 2.59 19.82 46.55
CA THR A 576 2.68 18.70 47.50
C THR A 576 1.45 17.78 47.52
N GLY A 577 0.39 18.09 46.77
CA GLY A 577 -0.83 17.28 46.74
C GLY A 577 -2.04 17.99 46.13
N ALA A 578 -3.15 17.28 46.00
CA ALA A 578 -4.39 17.79 45.42
C ALA A 578 -4.88 19.05 46.15
N GLY A 579 -5.19 20.11 45.40
CA GLY A 579 -5.67 21.38 45.94
C GLY A 579 -4.65 22.15 46.79
N SER A 580 -3.38 21.73 46.83
CA SER A 580 -2.34 22.38 47.61
C SER A 580 -1.81 23.64 46.90
N GLU A 581 -1.76 24.76 47.61
CA GLU A 581 -1.01 25.95 47.18
C GLU A 581 0.47 25.90 47.58
N THR A 582 0.93 24.76 48.15
CA THR A 582 2.34 24.58 48.54
C THR A 582 3.13 23.96 47.39
N ILE A 583 4.09 24.72 46.87
CA ILE A 583 5.03 24.25 45.84
C ILE A 583 5.91 23.13 46.40
N ASN A 584 6.06 22.04 45.65
CA ASN A 584 6.99 20.97 45.97
C ASN A 584 8.43 21.39 45.63
N LYS A 585 9.03 22.20 46.51
CA LYS A 585 10.41 22.69 46.38
C LYS A 585 11.49 21.65 46.69
N SER A 586 11.10 20.40 46.97
CA SER A 586 11.98 19.28 47.30
C SER A 586 11.79 18.13 46.31
N GLN A 587 11.39 18.43 45.08
CA GLN A 587 11.18 17.44 44.02
C GLN A 587 12.43 16.58 43.76
N PHE A 588 13.60 17.21 43.80
CA PHE A 588 14.89 16.57 43.58
C PHE A 588 15.89 16.92 44.69
N THR A 589 16.82 16.01 44.93
CA THR A 589 18.03 16.20 45.73
C THR A 589 19.23 16.32 44.79
N LEU A 590 20.08 17.31 45.03
CA LEU A 590 21.26 17.53 44.19
C LEU A 590 22.29 16.41 44.40
N ALA A 591 22.93 15.98 43.32
CA ALA A 591 24.19 15.27 43.40
C ALA A 591 25.31 16.29 43.71
N GLY A 592 26.35 15.86 44.41
CA GLY A 592 27.50 16.73 44.69
C GLY A 592 28.16 17.18 43.39
N GLN A 593 28.29 18.48 43.17
CA GLN A 593 28.88 19.05 41.95
C GLN A 593 29.63 20.35 42.23
N SER A 594 30.68 20.60 41.44
CA SER A 594 31.49 21.80 41.53
C SER A 594 30.78 23.03 40.94
N SER A 595 31.28 24.23 41.26
CA SER A 595 30.95 25.46 40.53
C SER A 595 31.55 25.43 39.12
N GLY A 596 30.95 26.15 38.18
CA GLY A 596 31.49 26.32 36.82
C GLY A 596 31.18 25.16 35.87
N VAL A 597 30.29 24.23 36.24
CA VAL A 597 29.84 23.14 35.36
C VAL A 597 28.61 23.57 34.56
N ASP A 598 28.41 22.99 33.38
CA ASP A 598 27.31 23.26 32.45
C ASP A 598 26.09 22.35 32.68
N TYR A 599 25.97 21.74 33.87
CA TYR A 599 24.86 20.88 34.22
C TYR A 599 24.39 21.03 35.66
N ILE A 600 23.13 20.68 35.91
CA ILE A 600 22.59 20.38 37.23
C ILE A 600 22.31 18.88 37.30
N GLN A 601 23.01 18.18 38.19
CA GLN A 601 22.82 16.74 38.39
C GLN A 601 21.98 16.47 39.63
N VAL A 602 20.98 15.60 39.50
CA VAL A 602 20.09 15.18 40.59
C VAL A 602 20.28 13.70 40.93
N GLN A 603 19.81 13.28 42.10
CA GLN A 603 19.95 11.90 42.57
C GLN A 603 18.83 10.99 42.08
N GLU A 604 17.61 11.52 42.07
CA GLU A 604 16.41 10.82 41.63
C GLU A 604 16.38 10.72 40.09
N SER A 605 15.68 9.71 39.57
CA SER A 605 15.44 9.65 38.11
C SER A 605 14.58 10.83 37.68
N ILE A 606 14.97 11.50 36.59
CA ILE A 606 14.20 12.62 36.04
C ILE A 606 12.98 12.02 35.31
N PRO A 607 11.75 12.39 35.69
CA PRO A 607 10.55 11.90 35.02
C PRO A 607 10.52 12.28 33.53
N VAL A 608 10.13 11.36 32.65
CA VAL A 608 10.09 11.59 31.18
C VAL A 608 9.03 12.59 30.74
N ASP A 609 8.12 12.98 31.65
CA ASP A 609 7.13 14.06 31.47
C ASP A 609 7.63 15.44 31.95
N THR A 610 8.90 15.53 32.37
CA THR A 610 9.55 16.81 32.66
C THR A 610 9.60 17.64 31.37
N PRO A 611 9.18 18.92 31.38
CA PRO A 611 9.18 19.74 30.18
C PRO A 611 10.54 19.71 29.48
N TYR A 612 10.56 19.35 28.21
CA TYR A 612 11.74 19.47 27.37
C TYR A 612 11.59 20.68 26.45
N LYS A 613 12.71 21.06 25.83
CA LYS A 613 12.83 22.20 24.91
C LYS A 613 11.74 22.15 23.82
N GLU A 614 10.90 23.18 23.73
CA GLU A 614 10.38 23.62 22.42
C GLU A 614 11.46 24.50 21.78
N GLU A 615 11.60 24.54 20.44
CA GLU A 615 12.75 25.16 19.75
C GLU A 615 13.13 26.57 20.27
N ASP A 616 12.13 27.32 20.76
CA ASP A 616 12.26 28.68 21.27
C ASP A 616 12.03 28.83 22.79
N MET A 617 11.85 27.74 23.55
CA MET A 617 11.54 27.79 24.99
C MET A 617 12.43 26.84 25.81
N PRO A 618 13.50 27.34 26.47
CA PRO A 618 14.29 26.51 27.35
C PRO A 618 13.50 26.15 28.61
N GLY A 619 13.71 24.94 29.11
CA GLY A 619 13.15 24.53 30.40
C GLY A 619 13.84 25.28 31.55
N VAL A 620 13.20 25.32 32.72
CA VAL A 620 13.74 26.02 33.90
C VAL A 620 13.92 25.03 35.04
N ILE A 621 15.09 25.02 35.66
CA ILE A 621 15.34 24.33 36.92
C ILE A 621 15.70 25.34 38.00
N ARG A 622 15.07 25.19 39.17
CA ARG A 622 15.29 26.05 40.34
C ARG A 622 16.00 25.25 41.41
N VAL A 623 17.18 25.72 41.83
CA VAL A 623 18.05 25.04 42.80
C VAL A 623 18.06 25.82 44.11
N ARG A 624 17.53 25.22 45.17
CA ARG A 624 17.61 25.73 46.55
C ARG A 624 18.91 25.27 47.19
N TYR A 625 19.75 26.23 47.53
CA TYR A 625 21.03 26.00 48.18
C TYR A 625 20.99 26.35 49.67
N ASN A 626 21.85 25.72 50.47
CA ASN A 626 21.92 25.89 51.93
C ASN A 626 20.57 25.63 52.63
N VAL A 627 19.84 24.61 52.18
CA VAL A 627 18.48 24.32 52.68
C VAL A 627 18.50 24.14 54.20
N GLY A 628 17.64 24.89 54.90
CA GLY A 628 17.56 24.88 56.36
C GLY A 628 18.62 25.71 57.09
N GLN A 629 19.43 26.49 56.38
CA GLN A 629 20.39 27.42 56.95
C GLN A 629 19.92 28.88 56.81
N PRO A 630 20.44 29.83 57.62
CA PRO A 630 20.12 31.26 57.48
C PRO A 630 20.49 31.87 56.12
N THR A 631 21.41 31.23 55.38
CA THR A 631 21.88 31.64 54.06
C THR A 631 21.19 30.88 52.92
N GLU A 632 20.02 30.29 53.19
CA GLU A 632 19.22 29.63 52.18
C GLU A 632 18.83 30.62 51.07
N GLY A 633 18.97 30.19 49.82
CA GLY A 633 18.51 30.95 48.67
C GLY A 633 18.20 30.03 47.49
N GLU A 634 17.88 30.64 46.35
CA GLU A 634 17.46 29.93 45.14
C GLU A 634 18.20 30.49 43.94
N ASP A 635 18.89 29.63 43.20
CA ASP A 635 19.45 29.93 41.88
C ASP A 635 18.49 29.38 40.80
N ILE A 636 18.38 30.07 39.67
CA ILE A 636 17.51 29.69 38.54
C ILE A 636 18.39 29.48 37.32
N TYR A 637 18.26 28.32 36.68
CA TYR A 637 18.97 27.99 35.46
C TYR A 637 17.98 27.60 34.37
N ALA A 638 18.22 28.11 33.16
CA ALA A 638 17.58 27.60 31.95
C ALA A 638 18.35 26.34 31.48
N TYR A 639 17.67 25.32 30.96
CA TYR A 639 18.29 24.14 30.37
C TYR A 639 17.78 23.89 28.95
N ASN A 640 18.68 23.38 28.11
CA ASN A 640 18.39 23.11 26.69
C ASN A 640 18.14 21.63 26.41
N SER A 641 18.62 20.73 27.27
CA SER A 641 18.43 19.29 27.14
C SER A 641 18.53 18.60 28.50
N ILE A 642 18.05 17.36 28.55
CA ILE A 642 18.12 16.48 29.72
C ILE A 642 18.84 15.20 29.29
N ASP A 643 19.86 14.82 30.04
CA ASP A 643 20.49 13.50 29.97
C ASP A 643 19.83 12.62 31.02
N PHE A 644 18.85 11.83 30.60
CA PHE A 644 18.05 10.97 31.48
C PHE A 644 18.89 9.84 32.10
N ASP A 645 19.89 9.32 31.37
CA ASP A 645 20.74 8.22 31.83
C ASP A 645 21.66 8.67 32.97
N ASN A 646 22.24 9.87 32.85
CA ASN A 646 23.14 10.43 33.86
C ASN A 646 22.44 11.37 34.87
N LYS A 647 21.12 11.58 34.72
CA LYS A 647 20.27 12.42 35.58
C LYS A 647 20.73 13.88 35.62
N LYS A 648 21.03 14.45 34.44
CA LYS A 648 21.55 15.83 34.31
C LYS A 648 20.61 16.71 33.49
N PHE A 649 20.37 17.91 34.00
CA PHE A 649 19.83 19.02 33.23
C PHE A 649 21.01 19.80 32.63
N MET A 650 21.12 19.85 31.31
CA MET A 650 22.18 20.57 30.62
C MET A 650 21.82 22.05 30.53
N ILE A 651 22.44 22.88 31.37
CA ILE A 651 22.06 24.27 31.58
C ILE A 651 22.69 25.21 30.55
N GLN A 652 22.03 26.33 30.32
CA GLN A 652 22.61 27.47 29.60
C GLN A 652 23.61 28.18 30.51
N GLY A 653 24.88 28.15 30.12
CA GLY A 653 25.97 28.73 30.91
C GLY A 653 26.52 27.75 31.93
N THR A 654 26.97 28.25 33.09
CA THR A 654 27.62 27.45 34.11
C THR A 654 27.10 27.76 35.51
N THR A 655 27.18 26.79 36.43
CA THR A 655 26.78 26.99 37.82
C THR A 655 27.59 28.07 38.52
N SER A 656 26.93 28.97 39.25
CA SER A 656 27.61 30.05 39.97
C SER A 656 28.31 29.57 41.24
N ARG A 657 27.96 28.37 41.74
CA ARG A 657 28.47 27.79 42.98
C ARG A 657 28.47 26.26 42.93
N ALA A 658 29.16 25.65 43.88
CA ALA A 658 29.08 24.21 44.12
C ALA A 658 27.75 23.86 44.84
N TYR A 659 27.19 22.71 44.51
CA TYR A 659 26.01 22.16 45.18
C TYR A 659 26.34 20.82 45.83
N THR A 660 25.62 20.51 46.89
CA THR A 660 25.81 19.33 47.72
C THR A 660 24.50 18.57 47.89
N SER A 661 24.56 17.38 48.50
CA SER A 661 23.35 16.57 48.75
C SER A 661 22.37 17.16 49.77
N SER A 662 22.74 18.22 50.50
CA SER A 662 21.78 18.96 51.32
C SER A 662 20.90 19.91 50.51
N ASP A 663 21.31 20.24 49.29
CA ASP A 663 20.59 21.16 48.40
C ASP A 663 19.45 20.44 47.68
N LYS A 664 18.41 21.19 47.30
CA LYS A 664 17.20 20.67 46.64
C LYS A 664 16.95 21.36 45.32
N ALA A 665 16.27 20.70 44.40
CA ALA A 665 15.85 21.30 43.14
C ALA A 665 14.39 20.95 42.82
N TYR A 666 13.79 21.76 41.96
CA TYR A 666 12.48 21.52 41.39
C TYR A 666 12.37 22.17 40.02
N VAL A 667 11.53 21.60 39.17
CA VAL A 667 11.31 22.03 37.79
C VAL A 667 9.88 22.54 37.69
N PRO A 668 9.67 23.86 37.50
CA PRO A 668 8.39 24.39 37.08
C PRO A 668 8.03 23.83 35.70
N TYR A 669 6.75 23.55 35.47
CA TYR A 669 6.25 23.20 34.13
C TYR A 669 6.33 24.40 33.18
N LEU A 670 6.11 25.59 33.73
CA LEU A 670 6.19 26.87 33.02
C LEU A 670 6.81 27.91 33.96
N ASP A 671 7.71 28.77 33.47
CA ASP A 671 8.29 29.86 34.26
C ASP A 671 8.90 30.94 33.35
N ARG A 672 8.17 32.03 33.09
CA ARG A 672 8.61 33.08 32.15
C ARG A 672 7.93 34.44 32.34
N GLN A 673 8.40 35.42 31.57
CA GLN A 673 7.62 36.62 31.30
C GLN A 673 6.65 36.33 30.15
N ALA A 674 5.38 36.72 30.30
CA ALA A 674 4.45 36.69 29.19
C ALA A 674 4.80 37.77 28.17
N ASP A 675 4.75 37.44 26.89
CA ASP A 675 4.86 38.39 25.77
C ASP A 675 3.56 38.49 24.96
N ALA A 676 2.65 37.52 25.13
CA ALA A 676 1.34 37.46 24.50
C ALA A 676 0.18 37.43 25.52
N SER A 677 -1.05 37.31 25.01
CA SER A 677 -2.27 37.17 25.84
C SER A 677 -2.48 35.75 26.39
N GLN A 678 -1.65 34.81 25.98
CA GLN A 678 -1.62 33.44 26.47
C GLN A 678 -0.19 32.91 26.49
N GLU A 679 0.09 32.00 27.40
CA GLU A 679 1.33 31.22 27.44
C GLU A 679 0.97 29.75 27.60
N SER A 680 1.71 28.87 26.91
CA SER A 680 1.49 27.43 26.94
C SER A 680 2.77 26.64 26.92
N VAL A 681 2.72 25.43 27.48
CA VAL A 681 3.79 24.44 27.39
C VAL A 681 3.16 23.07 27.23
N THR A 682 3.69 22.27 26.32
CA THR A 682 3.20 20.91 26.07
C THR A 682 4.12 19.89 26.74
N VAL A 683 3.53 18.90 27.40
CA VAL A 683 4.25 17.84 28.11
C VAL A 683 3.57 16.50 27.88
N LYS A 684 4.32 15.40 28.05
CA LYS A 684 3.75 14.05 28.05
C LYS A 684 2.85 13.89 29.28
N TYR A 685 1.63 13.39 29.10
CA TYR A 685 0.75 12.98 30.19
C TYR A 685 1.02 11.50 30.52
N ILE A 686 1.32 11.23 31.79
CA ILE A 686 1.53 9.88 32.33
C ILE A 686 0.52 9.60 33.45
N ALA A 687 0.27 10.61 34.29
CA ALA A 687 -0.71 10.59 35.36
C ALA A 687 -1.16 12.01 35.70
N ASP A 688 -2.25 12.13 36.46
CA ASP A 688 -2.71 13.39 37.02
C ASP A 688 -1.61 14.06 37.86
N ARG A 689 -1.42 15.36 37.66
CA ARG A 689 -0.42 16.16 38.37
C ARG A 689 -1.06 17.34 39.07
N TYR A 690 -0.69 17.55 40.32
CA TYR A 690 -1.18 18.68 41.10
C TYR A 690 -0.23 19.85 40.93
N VAL A 691 -0.75 20.96 40.42
CA VAL A 691 0.03 22.15 40.09
C VAL A 691 -0.53 23.41 40.72
N LEU A 692 0.33 24.40 40.89
CA LEU A 692 -0.04 25.75 41.28
C LEU A 692 0.26 26.70 40.12
N VAL A 693 -0.78 27.28 39.54
CA VAL A 693 -0.66 28.33 38.54
C VAL A 693 -0.48 29.66 39.26
N VAL A 694 0.54 30.43 38.86
CA VAL A 694 0.87 31.71 39.47
C VAL A 694 1.05 32.77 38.39
N VAL A 695 0.36 33.91 38.53
CA VAL A 695 0.53 35.09 37.66
C VAL A 695 0.77 36.29 38.54
N ARG A 696 1.87 37.02 38.31
CA ARG A 696 2.25 38.16 39.13
C ARG A 696 2.82 39.31 38.30
N ARG A 697 2.41 40.52 38.65
CA ARG A 697 2.99 41.78 38.15
C ARG A 697 2.75 42.89 39.17
N LYS A 698 3.66 43.86 39.25
CA LYS A 698 3.43 45.07 40.05
C LYS A 698 2.17 45.79 39.51
N GLY A 699 1.24 46.14 40.40
CA GLY A 699 -0.03 46.80 40.05
C GLY A 699 -1.26 45.89 39.98
N ILE A 700 -1.09 44.56 40.12
CA ILE A 700 -2.20 43.61 40.26
C ILE A 700 -2.03 42.79 41.54
N ILE A 701 -3.16 42.36 42.11
CA ILE A 701 -3.15 41.36 43.18
C ILE A 701 -2.60 40.04 42.58
N PRO A 702 -1.60 39.40 43.21
CA PRO A 702 -1.09 38.11 42.76
C PRO A 702 -2.21 37.07 42.57
N PHE A 703 -2.29 36.49 41.37
CA PHE A 703 -3.20 35.40 41.09
C PHE A 703 -2.51 34.07 41.36
N GLN A 704 -3.18 33.20 42.13
CA GLN A 704 -2.74 31.84 42.41
C GLN A 704 -3.96 30.91 42.33
N LEU A 705 -3.79 29.75 41.71
CA LEU A 705 -4.82 28.72 41.61
C LEU A 705 -4.18 27.34 41.69
N ALA A 706 -4.54 26.57 42.73
CA ALA A 706 -4.26 25.14 42.77
C ALA A 706 -5.17 24.42 41.75
N ALA A 707 -4.57 23.62 40.89
CA ALA A 707 -5.25 22.91 39.81
C ALA A 707 -4.67 21.52 39.61
N THR A 708 -5.39 20.68 38.86
CA THR A 708 -4.93 19.36 38.45
C THR A 708 -4.77 19.33 36.93
N PHE A 709 -3.59 18.95 36.47
CA PHE A 709 -3.35 18.58 35.09
C PHE A 709 -3.83 17.16 34.87
N THR A 710 -4.68 16.96 33.86
CA THR A 710 -5.34 15.68 33.58
C THR A 710 -4.97 15.16 32.19
N ASP A 711 -5.57 14.06 31.78
CA ASP A 711 -5.44 13.45 30.45
C ASP A 711 -5.99 14.33 29.30
N THR A 712 -6.66 15.43 29.64
CA THR A 712 -7.15 16.50 28.75
C THR A 712 -6.37 17.82 28.89
N GLY A 713 -5.26 17.81 29.63
CA GLY A 713 -4.42 18.98 29.89
C GLY A 713 -4.95 19.87 30.99
N LEU A 714 -4.50 21.13 31.00
CA LEU A 714 -4.96 22.15 31.94
C LEU A 714 -5.07 23.51 31.24
N ARG A 715 -6.26 24.11 31.29
CA ARG A 715 -6.47 25.50 30.84
C ARG A 715 -6.98 26.36 32.00
N VAL A 716 -6.25 27.44 32.29
CA VAL A 716 -6.59 28.41 33.35
C VAL A 716 -6.65 29.81 32.76
N SER A 717 -7.65 30.60 33.15
CA SER A 717 -7.72 32.02 32.84
C SER A 717 -7.29 32.83 34.06
N ALA A 718 -6.28 33.68 33.89
CA ALA A 718 -5.78 34.53 34.96
C ALA A 718 -6.82 35.60 35.33
N ILE A 719 -7.11 35.77 36.63
CA ILE A 719 -7.94 36.87 37.11
C ILE A 719 -7.04 38.07 37.43
N ARG A 720 -7.32 39.23 36.80
CA ARG A 720 -6.53 40.46 36.95
C ARG A 720 -7.28 41.49 37.79
N THR A 721 -7.15 41.41 39.12
CA THR A 721 -7.68 42.44 40.01
C THR A 721 -6.62 43.50 40.25
N SER A 722 -6.94 44.78 40.00
CA SER A 722 -6.03 45.90 40.27
C SER A 722 -5.66 45.96 41.76
N ASP A 723 -4.38 46.18 42.05
CA ASP A 723 -3.94 46.50 43.41
C ASP A 723 -4.18 47.99 43.67
N GLY A 724 -5.02 48.30 44.66
CA GLY A 724 -5.37 49.68 45.00
C GLY A 724 -4.33 50.42 45.85
N ILE A 725 -3.28 49.73 46.33
CA ILE A 725 -2.24 50.29 47.20
C ILE A 725 -0.97 50.55 46.40
N VAL A 726 -0.58 49.60 45.56
CA VAL A 726 0.66 49.67 44.76
C VAL A 726 0.31 50.00 43.32
N THR A 727 0.58 51.24 42.90
CA THR A 727 0.44 51.71 41.51
C THR A 727 1.71 51.53 40.67
#